data_AF-A0A250IIK8-F1
#
_entry.id   AF-A0A250IIK8-F1
#
_cell.length_a   1.000
_cell.length_b   1.000
_cell.length_c   1.000
_cell.angle_alpha   90.00
_cell.angle_beta   90.00
_cell.angle_gamma   90.00
#
_symmetry.space_group_name_H-M   'P 1'
#
loop_
_entity.id
_entity.type
_entity.pdbx_description
1 polymer ?
#
loop_
_entity_poly.entity_id
_entity_poly.type
_entity_poly.pdbx_seq_one_letter_code
_entity_poly.pdbx_strand_id
1 'polypeptide(L)'
;MQVPRARTFLAVTVALFVAQPRVGAAADDKKRAEREALKASLMEVLRREPLNASRVAVHMMSLDDGSVVFSHNADELLNPASNVKLVTSAAALTTLGSEYRFETEFLVESESDGIKAKTLYVRGKGDPFVTTERLFVMTGDLFHTGLREVQDIIVDDAWFDAERTPSGFDQEDTDRAYMAPTGALSLNWNAVGVYLRSGDQPGAKGVVELEPPSDYFVVESTLTTGDKRARRFSVASDAAGAQQKILVRGQVPHGGGAMSVWKKIDNPPMYFGQTLKQMLTARGIKVKGKVKPGVTPPRAKLVFVAQSDTLDIVLKKLNKMSSNFIAEMLLKTMGAEARGAPGSFAKGLDVVEDFLAREVGIPRGTYVMKNGSGLNDTNRFSATQFDKLLRYMYERFPLAPEYLSSLGIAGKDGTLRYRFDGTEAVGRLRAKTGTLENVSALSGYVQAAGGEKFIFSMMVNDYPGRSGPVVRGLDALGTAVASVGSHIGPGQAVAELASEEKPNSPMAEVSSRVKTYLALTSQRDPRNIGFLRTAWRSEKDPAVRAVVAEGLYQSNPQDYLGVRTLLDSYSAGSEVYGRLRGVARELSVEVPGLGSLVELAASGNAEALSRVVELAGASSGDALAENEMTEGLGAVARTAPEELVLALRTATDRDRDATTQLLSRGFVQAAESEHPFWKSLRKSMGASDPKLADFARSLEGTLSRQVAEAKAPKPTTSLAQPLAPTVVAPGASKPTTAESRPGG
;
A
#
# COMPACT_ATOMS: atom_id res chain seq x y z
N MET A 1 48.89 76.94 21.92
CA MET A 1 48.60 78.38 21.83
C MET A 1 47.25 78.53 21.11
N GLN A 2 46.32 79.24 21.76
CA GLN A 2 45.04 79.79 21.26
C GLN A 2 43.83 78.89 20.93
N VAL A 3 42.80 79.10 21.77
CA VAL A 3 41.36 78.97 21.50
C VAL A 3 40.88 80.21 20.73
N PRO A 4 39.88 80.13 19.84
CA PRO A 4 38.59 80.83 20.07
C PRO A 4 37.38 79.96 19.66
N ARG A 5 36.37 79.79 20.53
CA ARG A 5 35.14 80.59 20.75
C ARG A 5 33.97 80.36 19.78
N ALA A 6 32.85 80.00 20.41
CA ALA A 6 31.50 79.73 19.95
C ALA A 6 30.85 80.75 19.00
N ARG A 7 29.91 80.27 18.18
CA ARG A 7 28.65 80.97 17.89
C ARG A 7 27.46 80.00 17.83
N THR A 8 26.51 80.25 18.71
CA THR A 8 25.17 79.67 18.80
C THR A 8 24.31 80.16 17.62
N PHE A 9 23.66 79.26 16.90
CA PHE A 9 22.47 79.58 16.09
C PHE A 9 21.34 78.65 16.52
N LEU A 10 20.33 79.23 17.15
CA LEU A 10 19.06 78.62 17.49
C LEU A 10 18.23 78.54 16.20
N ALA A 11 18.12 77.34 15.61
CA ALA A 11 17.16 77.07 14.54
C ALA A 11 15.97 76.32 15.13
N VAL A 12 14.82 77.00 15.18
CA VAL A 12 13.52 76.40 15.50
C VAL A 12 13.10 75.56 14.30
N THR A 13 13.25 74.24 14.41
CA THR A 13 12.69 73.30 13.44
C THR A 13 11.25 72.97 13.83
N VAL A 14 10.28 73.54 13.11
CA VAL A 14 8.90 73.08 13.14
C VAL A 14 8.86 71.70 12.46
N ALA A 15 8.76 70.64 13.25
CA ALA A 15 8.51 69.31 12.73
C ALA A 15 7.03 69.19 12.33
N LEU A 16 6.75 69.31 11.03
CA LEU A 16 5.49 68.83 10.45
C LEU A 16 5.48 67.30 10.56
N PHE A 17 4.72 66.77 11.53
CA PHE A 17 4.30 65.37 11.53
C PHE A 17 3.32 65.16 10.36
N VAL A 18 3.84 64.78 9.20
CA VAL A 18 3.03 64.18 8.15
C VAL A 18 2.72 62.76 8.62
N ALA A 19 1.48 62.56 9.10
CA ALA A 19 0.95 61.24 9.39
C ALA A 19 0.90 60.44 8.08
N GLN A 20 1.91 59.60 7.84
CA GLN A 20 1.83 58.62 6.76
C GLN A 20 0.80 57.54 7.13
N PRO A 21 -0.09 57.15 6.20
CA PRO A 21 -1.03 56.07 6.46
C PRO A 21 -0.29 54.76 6.73
N ARG A 22 -0.76 54.02 7.75
CA ARG A 22 -0.19 52.74 8.20
C ARG A 22 -0.33 51.67 7.12
N VAL A 23 0.66 51.53 6.24
CA VAL A 23 0.73 50.44 5.24
C VAL A 23 0.73 49.04 5.92
N GLY A 24 1.22 48.94 7.16
CA GLY A 24 1.21 47.69 7.94
C GLY A 24 -0.17 47.22 8.43
N ALA A 25 -1.09 48.14 8.75
CA ALA A 25 -2.39 47.77 9.32
C ALA A 25 -3.28 47.03 8.30
N ALA A 26 -3.27 47.46 7.04
CA ALA A 26 -4.04 46.82 5.97
C ALA A 26 -3.53 45.42 5.59
N ALA A 27 -2.21 45.19 5.70
CA ALA A 27 -1.61 43.87 5.45
C ALA A 27 -1.98 42.88 6.57
N ASP A 28 -1.95 43.32 7.82
CA ASP A 28 -2.36 42.52 8.98
C ASP A 28 -3.86 42.19 8.95
N ASP A 29 -4.71 43.16 8.55
CA ASP A 29 -6.16 42.94 8.39
C ASP A 29 -6.47 41.93 7.28
N LYS A 30 -5.76 42.00 6.15
CA LYS A 30 -5.88 41.03 5.05
C LYS A 30 -5.48 39.63 5.51
N LYS A 31 -4.32 39.48 6.16
CA LYS A 31 -3.83 38.20 6.69
C LYS A 31 -4.83 37.59 7.69
N ARG A 32 -5.40 38.41 8.57
CA ARG A 32 -6.44 37.99 9.51
C ARG A 32 -7.68 37.49 8.79
N ALA A 33 -8.18 38.23 7.80
CA ALA A 33 -9.35 37.82 7.02
C ALA A 33 -9.13 36.50 6.27
N GLU A 34 -7.95 36.32 5.66
CA GLU A 34 -7.58 35.07 4.98
C GLU A 34 -7.54 33.87 5.93
N ARG A 35 -7.00 34.04 7.15
CA ARG A 35 -7.00 33.00 8.18
C ARG A 35 -8.40 32.68 8.70
N GLU A 36 -9.29 33.66 8.85
CA GLU A 36 -10.69 33.38 9.22
C GLU A 36 -11.43 32.62 8.11
N ALA A 37 -11.19 32.97 6.83
CA ALA A 37 -11.74 32.22 5.70
C ALA A 37 -11.21 30.78 5.65
N LEU A 38 -9.92 30.58 5.96
CA LEU A 38 -9.34 29.25 6.11
C LEU A 38 -10.04 28.46 7.22
N LYS A 39 -10.16 29.01 8.43
CA LYS A 39 -10.83 28.35 9.56
C LYS A 39 -12.25 27.91 9.20
N ALA A 40 -13.03 28.80 8.57
CA ALA A 40 -14.38 28.48 8.12
C ALA A 40 -14.41 27.30 7.14
N SER A 41 -13.47 27.28 6.19
CA SER A 41 -13.35 26.21 5.19
C SER A 41 -12.93 24.87 5.81
N LEU A 42 -11.99 24.89 6.76
CA LEU A 42 -11.58 23.68 7.50
C LEU A 42 -12.74 23.11 8.31
N MET A 43 -13.48 23.96 9.03
CA MET A 43 -14.67 23.55 9.79
C MET A 43 -15.75 22.95 8.90
N GLU A 44 -15.94 23.50 7.70
CA GLU A 44 -16.89 22.98 6.72
C GLU A 44 -16.50 21.57 6.25
N VAL A 45 -15.21 21.34 5.94
CA VAL A 45 -14.74 19.99 5.58
C VAL A 45 -14.93 18.99 6.71
N LEU A 46 -14.61 19.37 7.95
CA LEU A 46 -14.76 18.49 9.12
C LEU A 46 -16.21 18.07 9.41
N ARG A 47 -17.20 18.84 8.96
CA ARG A 47 -18.62 18.52 9.13
C ARG A 47 -19.16 17.50 8.12
N ARG A 48 -18.36 17.13 7.10
CA ARG A 48 -18.78 16.21 6.05
C ARG A 48 -18.50 14.76 6.45
N GLU A 49 -19.38 13.85 6.05
CA GLU A 49 -19.13 12.42 6.14
C GLU A 49 -17.95 12.01 5.24
N PRO A 50 -17.09 11.08 5.68
CA PRO A 50 -17.14 10.36 6.96
C PRO A 50 -16.45 11.08 8.14
N LEU A 51 -15.90 12.29 7.98
CA LEU A 51 -15.06 12.95 9.01
C LEU A 51 -15.85 13.30 10.27
N ASN A 52 -17.08 13.78 10.15
CA ASN A 52 -17.97 14.08 11.28
C ASN A 52 -18.40 12.83 12.08
N ALA A 53 -18.32 11.64 11.49
CA ALA A 53 -18.59 10.35 12.12
C ALA A 53 -17.32 9.67 12.65
N SER A 54 -16.18 10.37 12.63
CA SER A 54 -14.86 9.84 12.99
C SER A 54 -14.24 10.61 14.15
N ARG A 55 -13.18 10.07 14.74
CA ARG A 55 -12.32 10.83 15.65
C ARG A 55 -11.28 11.58 14.83
N VAL A 56 -11.34 12.91 14.87
CA VAL A 56 -10.49 13.78 14.06
C VAL A 56 -9.69 14.72 14.96
N ALA A 57 -8.37 14.76 14.76
CA ALA A 57 -7.48 15.73 15.36
C ALA A 57 -6.77 16.53 14.26
N VAL A 58 -6.83 17.85 14.34
CA VAL A 58 -6.13 18.77 13.44
C VAL A 58 -5.44 19.86 14.24
N HIS A 59 -4.16 20.09 13.95
CA HIS A 59 -3.41 21.24 14.42
C HIS A 59 -2.70 21.90 13.25
N MET A 60 -2.61 23.23 13.28
CA MET A 60 -1.96 24.01 12.24
C MET A 60 -1.40 25.31 12.79
N MET A 61 -0.16 25.61 12.41
CA MET A 61 0.57 26.78 12.87
C MET A 61 1.25 27.49 11.69
N SER A 62 1.28 28.82 11.75
CA SER A 62 2.11 29.61 10.85
C SER A 62 3.56 29.54 11.27
N LEU A 63 4.45 29.22 10.32
CA LEU A 63 5.90 29.28 10.52
C LEU A 63 6.44 30.71 10.46
N ASP A 64 5.66 31.66 9.94
CA ASP A 64 6.13 33.04 9.75
C ASP A 64 6.00 33.87 11.04
N ASP A 65 4.98 33.60 11.87
CA ASP A 65 4.75 34.32 13.14
C ASP A 65 4.53 33.40 14.36
N GLY A 66 4.56 32.07 14.17
CA GLY A 66 4.43 31.10 15.25
C GLY A 66 3.02 30.96 15.84
N SER A 67 2.01 31.62 15.27
CA SER A 67 0.64 31.56 15.79
C SER A 67 -0.09 30.28 15.36
N VAL A 68 -0.91 29.74 16.26
CA VAL A 68 -1.83 28.64 15.96
C VAL A 68 -3.00 29.19 15.14
N VAL A 69 -3.15 28.67 13.93
CA VAL A 69 -4.14 29.14 12.94
C VAL A 69 -5.42 28.31 13.04
N PHE A 70 -5.29 27.02 13.32
CA PHE A 70 -6.43 26.12 13.50
C PHE A 70 -6.08 25.01 14.50
N SER A 71 -7.04 24.67 15.35
CA SER A 71 -6.92 23.59 16.33
C SER A 71 -8.29 22.93 16.53
N HIS A 72 -8.33 21.61 16.39
CA HIS A 72 -9.51 20.79 16.59
C HIS A 72 -9.08 19.46 17.22
N ASN A 73 -9.48 19.20 18.47
CA ASN A 73 -9.06 18.03 19.27
C ASN A 73 -7.55 17.76 19.21
N ALA A 74 -6.73 18.82 19.10
CA ALA A 74 -5.33 18.70 18.70
C ALA A 74 -4.46 17.93 19.69
N ASP A 75 -4.87 17.89 20.97
CA ASP A 75 -4.18 17.17 22.04
C ASP A 75 -4.71 15.74 22.26
N GLU A 76 -5.72 15.32 21.50
CA GLU A 76 -6.22 13.95 21.55
C GLU A 76 -5.16 12.97 21.04
N LEU A 77 -4.94 11.90 21.81
CA LEU A 77 -4.02 10.83 21.44
C LEU A 77 -4.69 9.86 20.46
N LEU A 78 -4.27 9.93 19.20
CA LEU A 78 -4.76 9.09 18.11
C LEU A 78 -3.65 8.19 17.56
N ASN A 79 -4.02 7.10 16.89
CA ASN A 79 -3.09 6.32 16.11
C ASN A 79 -2.65 7.15 14.88
N PRO A 80 -1.35 7.45 14.73
CA PRO A 80 -0.86 8.29 13.64
C PRO A 80 -0.49 7.50 12.38
N ALA A 81 -0.62 6.17 12.39
CA ALA A 81 -0.12 5.29 11.35
C ALA A 81 1.34 5.63 10.98
N SER A 82 1.67 5.62 9.68
CA SER A 82 3.02 5.93 9.20
C SER A 82 3.53 7.35 9.47
N ASN A 83 2.76 8.25 10.10
CA ASN A 83 3.32 9.52 10.57
C ASN A 83 4.30 9.33 11.73
N VAL A 84 4.31 8.20 12.45
CA VAL A 84 5.41 7.86 13.40
C VAL A 84 6.78 7.94 12.72
N LYS A 85 6.88 7.64 11.43
CA LYS A 85 8.13 7.75 10.68
C LYS A 85 8.71 9.16 10.66
N LEU A 86 7.90 10.20 10.86
CA LEU A 86 8.38 11.57 11.06
C LEU A 86 9.24 11.69 12.33
N VAL A 87 8.79 11.05 13.42
CA VAL A 87 9.53 10.96 14.69
C VAL A 87 10.82 10.15 14.50
N THR A 88 10.70 8.94 13.95
CA THR A 88 11.85 8.04 13.74
C THR A 88 12.91 8.67 12.85
N SER A 89 12.51 9.34 11.76
CA SER A 89 13.46 10.00 10.85
C SER A 89 14.12 11.24 11.48
N ALA A 90 13.38 12.02 12.29
CA ALA A 90 13.93 13.18 13.00
C ALA A 90 14.94 12.76 14.07
N ALA A 91 14.61 11.73 14.86
CA ALA A 91 15.49 11.17 15.87
C ALA A 91 16.76 10.57 15.24
N ALA A 92 16.62 9.80 14.15
CA ALA A 92 17.76 9.22 13.44
C ALA A 92 18.68 10.29 12.86
N LEU A 93 18.11 11.30 12.21
CA LEU A 93 18.88 12.41 11.65
C LEU A 93 19.64 13.20 12.73
N THR A 94 19.00 13.42 13.89
CA THR A 94 19.60 14.12 15.03
C THR A 94 20.70 13.31 15.71
N THR A 95 20.51 11.99 15.82
CA THR A 95 21.40 11.10 16.57
C THR A 95 22.62 10.69 15.74
N LEU A 96 22.42 10.35 14.47
CA LEU A 96 23.44 9.75 13.62
C LEU A 96 24.14 10.78 12.71
N GLY A 97 23.46 11.88 12.36
CA GLY A 97 23.94 12.84 11.35
C GLY A 97 23.55 12.45 9.92
N SER A 98 23.45 13.43 9.03
CA SER A 98 23.01 13.21 7.64
C SER A 98 24.03 12.45 6.80
N GLU A 99 25.30 12.55 7.18
CA GLU A 99 26.46 11.92 6.57
C GLU A 99 26.69 10.47 6.99
N TYR A 100 25.95 9.98 8.01
CA TYR A 100 26.10 8.62 8.52
C TYR A 100 25.98 7.59 7.40
N ARG A 101 26.87 6.59 7.43
CA ARG A 101 26.85 5.45 6.52
C ARG A 101 26.87 4.17 7.35
N PHE A 102 26.02 3.23 6.95
CA PHE A 102 26.02 1.89 7.50
C PHE A 102 27.17 1.08 6.90
N GLU A 103 27.70 0.15 7.68
CA GLU A 103 28.82 -0.70 7.26
C GLU A 103 28.41 -2.17 7.14
N THR A 104 28.98 -2.84 6.15
CA THR A 104 29.04 -4.30 6.06
C THR A 104 30.49 -4.72 5.93
N GLU A 105 30.99 -5.47 6.91
CA GLU A 105 32.39 -5.83 7.00
C GLU A 105 32.61 -7.27 6.55
N PHE A 106 33.69 -7.49 5.80
CA PHE A 106 34.11 -8.79 5.34
C PHE A 106 35.48 -9.11 5.93
N LEU A 107 35.54 -10.19 6.70
CA LEU A 107 36.71 -10.59 7.48
C LEU A 107 37.06 -12.04 7.20
N VAL A 108 38.32 -12.40 7.45
CA VAL A 108 38.82 -13.78 7.35
C VAL A 108 39.50 -14.18 8.65
N GLU A 109 39.79 -15.46 8.84
CA GLU A 109 40.62 -15.87 9.99
C GLU A 109 41.99 -15.17 9.98
N SER A 110 42.56 -14.94 11.17
CA SER A 110 43.82 -14.20 11.35
C SER A 110 45.01 -14.79 10.59
N GLU A 111 45.02 -16.11 10.43
CA GLU A 111 46.08 -16.90 9.78
C GLU A 111 45.98 -16.87 8.24
N SER A 112 44.91 -16.30 7.66
CA SER A 112 44.69 -16.31 6.22
C SER A 112 45.67 -15.39 5.49
N ASP A 113 46.17 -15.87 4.34
CA ASP A 113 46.95 -15.09 3.38
C ASP A 113 46.10 -14.06 2.60
N GLY A 114 44.77 -14.08 2.77
CA GLY A 114 43.82 -13.20 2.10
C GLY A 114 43.45 -13.63 0.67
N ILE A 115 44.17 -14.57 0.07
CA ILE A 115 43.88 -15.15 -1.25
C ILE A 115 42.97 -16.36 -1.09
N LYS A 116 43.29 -17.23 -0.12
CA LYS A 116 42.49 -18.38 0.28
C LYS A 116 42.13 -18.26 1.75
N ALA A 117 40.84 -18.33 2.05
CA ALA A 117 40.35 -18.35 3.42
C ALA A 117 39.59 -19.64 3.71
N LYS A 118 39.73 -20.16 4.92
CA LYS A 118 38.85 -21.19 5.46
C LYS A 118 37.46 -20.60 5.71
N THR A 119 37.39 -19.40 6.27
CA THR A 119 36.12 -18.77 6.61
C THR A 119 36.09 -17.32 6.14
N LEU A 120 35.07 -16.98 5.37
CA LEU A 120 34.67 -15.59 5.17
C LEU A 120 33.59 -15.24 6.19
N TYR A 121 33.94 -14.39 7.15
CA TYR A 121 32.99 -13.77 8.06
C TYR A 121 32.41 -12.53 7.39
N VAL A 122 31.08 -12.42 7.38
CA VAL A 122 30.38 -11.24 6.92
C VAL A 122 29.63 -10.69 8.11
N ARG A 123 29.99 -9.48 8.56
CA ARG A 123 29.39 -8.84 9.72
C ARG A 123 28.60 -7.63 9.27
N GLY A 124 27.28 -7.70 9.41
CA GLY A 124 26.39 -6.59 9.08
C GLY A 124 26.26 -5.64 10.27
N LYS A 125 26.30 -4.32 10.01
CA LYS A 125 25.98 -3.29 11.01
C LYS A 125 24.67 -2.56 10.69
N GLY A 126 23.72 -3.26 10.06
CA GLY A 126 22.35 -2.77 9.89
C GLY A 126 22.12 -1.90 8.66
N ASP A 127 22.90 -2.05 7.57
CA ASP A 127 22.61 -1.36 6.30
C ASP A 127 21.22 -1.77 5.78
N PRO A 128 20.22 -0.86 5.78
CA PRO A 128 18.87 -1.19 5.37
C PRO A 128 18.70 -1.19 3.85
N PHE A 129 19.78 -0.95 3.09
CA PHE A 129 19.74 -0.66 1.66
C PHE A 129 20.77 -1.45 0.86
N VAL A 130 21.27 -2.59 1.35
CA VAL A 130 22.01 -3.51 0.48
C VAL A 130 21.05 -4.09 -0.55
N THR A 131 21.22 -3.72 -1.81
CA THR A 131 20.47 -4.27 -2.94
C THR A 131 21.26 -5.38 -3.63
N THR A 132 20.62 -6.17 -4.49
CA THR A 132 21.29 -7.15 -5.36
C THR A 132 22.48 -6.54 -6.11
N GLU A 133 22.32 -5.35 -6.69
CA GLU A 133 23.36 -4.66 -7.45
C GLU A 133 24.52 -4.24 -6.54
N ARG A 134 24.22 -3.71 -5.35
CA ARG A 134 25.24 -3.35 -4.37
C ARG A 134 25.99 -4.59 -3.88
N LEU A 135 25.29 -5.69 -3.61
CA LEU A 135 25.91 -6.95 -3.22
C LEU A 135 26.83 -7.49 -4.33
N PHE A 136 26.40 -7.41 -5.59
CA PHE A 136 27.23 -7.78 -6.73
C PHE A 136 28.50 -6.93 -6.81
N VAL A 137 28.41 -5.60 -6.62
CA VAL A 137 29.58 -4.71 -6.53
C VAL A 137 30.51 -5.15 -5.39
N MET A 138 29.97 -5.43 -4.20
CA MET A 138 30.77 -5.92 -3.05
C MET A 138 31.54 -7.20 -3.39
N THR A 139 30.95 -8.14 -4.14
CA THR A 139 31.69 -9.34 -4.59
C THR A 139 32.83 -9.00 -5.54
N GLY A 140 32.65 -7.97 -6.37
CA GLY A 140 33.70 -7.43 -7.22
C GLY A 140 34.84 -6.84 -6.40
N ASP A 141 34.53 -6.04 -5.39
CA ASP A 141 35.53 -5.44 -4.50
C ASP A 141 36.31 -6.52 -3.73
N LEU A 142 35.62 -7.54 -3.21
CA LEU A 142 36.25 -8.72 -2.60
C LEU A 142 37.17 -9.46 -3.58
N PHE A 143 36.78 -9.59 -4.84
CA PHE A 143 37.68 -10.17 -5.84
C PHE A 143 38.92 -9.30 -6.05
N HIS A 144 38.79 -7.98 -6.03
CA HIS A 144 39.91 -7.06 -6.20
C HIS A 144 40.83 -6.96 -4.97
N THR A 145 40.41 -7.39 -3.78
CA THR A 145 41.33 -7.54 -2.63
C THR A 145 42.32 -8.69 -2.79
N GLY A 146 42.09 -9.57 -3.79
CA GLY A 146 42.90 -10.76 -4.03
C GLY A 146 42.24 -12.06 -3.58
N LEU A 147 41.07 -12.01 -2.94
CA LEU A 147 40.34 -13.20 -2.52
C LEU A 147 39.94 -14.04 -3.74
N ARG A 148 40.25 -15.35 -3.72
CA ARG A 148 39.96 -16.29 -4.82
C ARG A 148 39.24 -17.55 -4.36
N GLU A 149 39.39 -17.94 -3.10
CA GLU A 149 38.75 -19.14 -2.57
C GLU A 149 38.35 -18.97 -1.10
N VAL A 150 37.15 -19.42 -0.76
CA VAL A 150 36.65 -19.53 0.62
C VAL A 150 36.07 -20.93 0.85
N GLN A 151 36.30 -21.52 2.02
CA GLN A 151 35.64 -22.78 2.37
C GLN A 151 34.22 -22.50 2.88
N ASP A 152 34.04 -21.92 4.05
CA ASP A 152 32.72 -21.59 4.59
C ASP A 152 32.45 -20.07 4.60
N ILE A 153 31.17 -19.70 4.63
CA ILE A 153 30.73 -18.32 4.87
C ILE A 153 29.99 -18.29 6.20
N ILE A 154 30.41 -17.40 7.11
CA ILE A 154 29.71 -17.15 8.37
C ILE A 154 29.01 -15.80 8.28
N VAL A 155 27.70 -15.80 8.47
CA VAL A 155 26.87 -14.59 8.53
C VAL A 155 26.69 -14.17 9.99
N ASP A 156 27.27 -13.02 10.32
CA ASP A 156 27.26 -12.40 11.64
C ASP A 156 26.25 -11.25 11.68
N ASP A 157 25.13 -11.55 12.31
CA ASP A 157 23.97 -10.68 12.48
C ASP A 157 23.91 -10.07 13.90
N ALA A 158 24.95 -10.26 14.72
CA ALA A 158 24.93 -9.98 16.16
C ALA A 158 25.03 -8.49 16.52
N TRP A 159 25.13 -7.60 15.53
CA TRP A 159 25.02 -6.16 15.76
C TRP A 159 23.63 -5.76 16.24
N PHE A 160 22.61 -6.52 15.85
CA PHE A 160 21.26 -6.44 16.42
C PHE A 160 20.96 -7.65 17.30
N ASP A 161 19.99 -7.50 18.19
CA ASP A 161 19.47 -8.62 18.97
C ASP A 161 18.62 -9.57 18.10
N ALA A 162 18.28 -10.73 18.67
CA ALA A 162 17.54 -11.78 17.97
C ALA A 162 16.05 -11.46 17.75
N GLU A 163 15.49 -10.45 18.44
CA GLU A 163 14.09 -10.06 18.30
C GLU A 163 13.88 -9.31 16.97
N ARG A 164 13.42 -9.97 15.91
CA ARG A 164 13.43 -9.35 14.58
C ARG A 164 12.24 -8.44 14.25
N THR A 165 11.12 -8.60 14.94
CA THR A 165 9.88 -7.87 14.69
C THR A 165 9.49 -7.08 15.94
N PRO A 166 9.14 -5.80 15.82
CA PRO A 166 8.76 -4.99 16.97
C PRO A 166 7.32 -5.29 17.41
N SER A 167 6.91 -4.73 18.56
CA SER A 167 5.54 -4.79 19.03
C SER A 167 4.55 -4.26 17.99
N GLY A 168 3.42 -4.96 17.84
CA GLY A 168 2.36 -4.65 16.88
C GLY A 168 2.41 -5.54 15.65
N PHE A 169 3.58 -6.04 15.24
CA PHE A 169 3.67 -6.96 14.09
C PHE A 169 3.00 -8.31 14.36
N ASP A 170 2.85 -8.68 15.62
CA ASP A 170 2.10 -9.86 16.08
C ASP A 170 0.59 -9.77 15.83
N GLN A 171 0.06 -8.58 15.52
CA GLN A 171 -1.36 -8.38 15.20
C GLN A 171 -1.74 -8.83 13.78
N GLU A 172 -0.75 -9.09 12.92
CA GLU A 172 -0.98 -9.51 11.53
C GLU A 172 -0.10 -10.72 11.16
N ASP A 173 -0.74 -11.83 10.81
CA ASP A 173 -0.05 -13.01 10.27
C ASP A 173 -0.10 -12.99 8.73
N THR A 174 0.89 -12.34 8.13
CA THR A 174 1.02 -12.24 6.67
C THR A 174 2.46 -12.36 6.19
N ASP A 175 2.61 -12.75 4.92
CA ASP A 175 3.90 -12.93 4.23
C ASP A 175 4.28 -11.73 3.34
N ARG A 176 3.54 -10.63 3.44
CA ARG A 176 3.74 -9.42 2.65
C ARG A 176 5.07 -8.75 3.00
N ALA A 177 5.73 -8.19 1.99
CA ALA A 177 7.03 -7.54 2.15
C ALA A 177 7.07 -6.38 3.17
N TYR A 178 5.95 -5.72 3.47
CA TYR A 178 5.93 -4.65 4.48
C TYR A 178 6.01 -5.17 5.93
N MET A 179 5.86 -6.49 6.12
CA MET A 179 6.09 -7.23 7.37
C MET A 179 7.51 -7.81 7.46
N ALA A 180 8.42 -7.38 6.58
CA ALA A 180 9.78 -7.88 6.57
C ALA A 180 10.48 -7.69 7.93
N PRO A 181 11.04 -8.76 8.52
CA PRO A 181 11.73 -8.70 9.80
C PRO A 181 13.05 -7.94 9.67
N THR A 182 13.52 -7.35 10.77
CA THR A 182 14.85 -6.71 10.85
C THR A 182 15.98 -7.75 10.84
N GLY A 183 17.14 -7.33 10.35
CA GLY A 183 18.39 -8.08 10.42
C GLY A 183 19.57 -7.15 10.18
N ALA A 184 20.63 -7.25 10.97
CA ALA A 184 21.84 -6.46 10.76
C ALA A 184 22.53 -6.80 9.43
N LEU A 185 22.35 -8.02 8.93
CA LEU A 185 22.57 -8.45 7.55
C LEU A 185 21.23 -8.59 6.84
N SER A 186 20.96 -7.65 5.95
CA SER A 186 19.72 -7.58 5.18
C SER A 186 20.03 -7.41 3.70
N LEU A 187 19.14 -7.94 2.84
CA LEU A 187 19.25 -7.84 1.39
C LEU A 187 17.88 -7.49 0.82
N ASN A 188 17.80 -6.49 -0.07
CA ASN A 188 16.57 -6.05 -0.74
C ASN A 188 15.43 -5.78 0.25
N TRP A 189 15.70 -5.02 1.32
CA TRP A 189 14.73 -4.72 2.40
C TRP A 189 14.13 -5.98 3.05
N ASN A 190 14.84 -7.10 3.00
CA ASN A 190 14.36 -8.42 3.40
C ASN A 190 13.06 -8.81 2.70
N ALA A 191 13.04 -8.58 1.38
CA ALA A 191 12.01 -9.04 0.49
C ALA A 191 12.62 -9.69 -0.76
N VAL A 192 11.92 -10.69 -1.32
CA VAL A 192 12.27 -11.33 -2.60
C VAL A 192 11.19 -11.06 -3.64
N GLY A 193 11.61 -10.78 -4.86
CA GLY A 193 10.72 -10.71 -6.01
C GLY A 193 10.47 -12.09 -6.59
N VAL A 194 9.20 -12.50 -6.67
CA VAL A 194 8.76 -13.73 -7.32
C VAL A 194 8.17 -13.37 -8.67
N TYR A 195 8.89 -13.69 -9.75
CA TYR A 195 8.52 -13.39 -11.13
C TYR A 195 7.81 -14.59 -11.78
N LEU A 196 6.68 -14.33 -12.40
CA LEU A 196 5.82 -15.31 -13.04
C LEU A 196 5.70 -15.00 -14.53
N ARG A 197 5.89 -16.02 -15.38
CA ARG A 197 5.75 -15.92 -16.85
C ARG A 197 4.93 -17.07 -17.41
N SER A 198 4.25 -16.83 -18.52
CA SER A 198 3.58 -17.90 -19.25
C SER A 198 4.59 -18.88 -19.83
N GLY A 199 4.20 -20.15 -19.90
CA GLY A 199 4.81 -21.12 -20.80
C GLY A 199 4.40 -20.88 -22.26
N ASP A 200 4.83 -21.79 -23.12
CA ASP A 200 4.77 -21.60 -24.58
C ASP A 200 3.35 -21.59 -25.16
N GLN A 201 2.37 -22.19 -24.48
CA GLN A 201 0.98 -22.29 -24.95
C GLN A 201 -0.02 -22.39 -23.78
N PRO A 202 -1.31 -22.05 -23.98
CA PRO A 202 -2.36 -22.31 -22.99
C PRO A 202 -2.36 -23.76 -22.51
N GLY A 203 -2.53 -23.97 -21.21
CA GLY A 203 -2.41 -25.27 -20.53
C GLY A 203 -0.99 -25.68 -20.14
N ALA A 204 0.06 -25.07 -20.70
CA ALA A 204 1.44 -25.36 -20.32
C ALA A 204 1.75 -24.88 -18.90
N LYS A 205 2.76 -25.50 -18.25
CA LYS A 205 3.26 -25.02 -16.95
C LYS A 205 3.78 -23.58 -17.07
N GLY A 206 3.42 -22.74 -16.10
CA GLY A 206 3.99 -21.41 -15.96
C GLY A 206 5.42 -21.47 -15.41
N VAL A 207 6.18 -20.42 -15.67
CA VAL A 207 7.55 -20.26 -15.17
C VAL A 207 7.54 -19.42 -13.90
N VAL A 208 8.30 -19.85 -12.89
CA VAL A 208 8.49 -19.14 -11.62
C VAL A 208 9.98 -18.91 -11.42
N GLU A 209 10.37 -17.65 -11.29
CA GLU A 209 11.76 -17.21 -11.09
C GLU A 209 11.82 -16.32 -9.84
N LEU A 210 12.87 -16.48 -9.04
CA LEU A 210 13.14 -15.62 -7.89
C LEU A 210 14.27 -14.67 -8.23
N GLU A 211 14.15 -13.41 -7.84
CA GLU A 211 15.18 -12.40 -8.06
C GLU A 211 15.61 -11.77 -6.74
N PRO A 212 16.92 -11.83 -6.40
CA PRO A 212 17.94 -12.68 -7.03
C PRO A 212 17.68 -14.18 -6.80
N PRO A 213 18.18 -15.05 -7.70
CA PRO A 213 18.27 -16.48 -7.43
C PRO A 213 19.01 -16.74 -6.11
N SER A 214 18.57 -17.77 -5.38
CA SER A 214 19.19 -18.12 -4.10
C SER A 214 18.85 -19.55 -3.69
N ASP A 215 19.85 -20.27 -3.18
CA ASP A 215 19.68 -21.60 -2.57
C ASP A 215 18.91 -21.54 -1.24
N TYR A 216 18.57 -20.34 -0.77
CA TYR A 216 17.72 -20.13 0.41
C TYR A 216 16.27 -20.58 0.19
N PHE A 217 15.80 -20.65 -1.06
CA PHE A 217 14.40 -20.93 -1.35
C PHE A 217 14.13 -22.35 -1.86
N VAL A 218 12.95 -22.84 -1.53
CA VAL A 218 12.34 -24.02 -2.17
C VAL A 218 11.05 -23.58 -2.86
N VAL A 219 10.99 -23.72 -4.18
CA VAL A 219 9.82 -23.29 -4.97
C VAL A 219 8.93 -24.49 -5.29
N GLU A 220 7.66 -24.41 -4.89
CA GLU A 220 6.61 -25.34 -5.30
C GLU A 220 5.57 -24.59 -6.13
N SER A 221 5.35 -25.03 -7.37
CA SER A 221 4.46 -24.35 -8.30
C SER A 221 3.50 -25.31 -8.99
N THR A 222 2.21 -24.96 -8.94
CA THR A 222 1.16 -25.51 -9.82
C THR A 222 0.69 -24.47 -10.84
N LEU A 223 1.50 -23.42 -11.05
CA LEU A 223 1.18 -22.36 -11.99
C LEU A 223 1.04 -22.91 -13.41
N THR A 224 -0.01 -22.49 -14.10
CA THR A 224 -0.25 -22.85 -15.50
C THR A 224 -0.45 -21.59 -16.35
N THR A 225 -0.42 -21.78 -17.66
CA THR A 225 -0.67 -20.73 -18.65
C THR A 225 -2.13 -20.77 -19.04
N GLY A 226 -2.87 -19.68 -18.84
CA GLY A 226 -4.24 -19.56 -19.31
C GLY A 226 -4.35 -18.78 -20.62
N ASP A 227 -5.56 -18.37 -20.98
CA ASP A 227 -5.77 -17.45 -22.10
C ASP A 227 -5.20 -16.05 -21.82
N LYS A 228 -5.37 -15.10 -22.74
CA LYS A 228 -4.82 -13.72 -22.61
C LYS A 228 -5.38 -12.94 -21.41
N ARG A 229 -6.53 -13.35 -20.85
CA ARG A 229 -7.23 -12.71 -19.74
C ARG A 229 -6.99 -13.40 -18.40
N ALA A 230 -6.47 -14.63 -18.39
CA ALA A 230 -6.23 -15.47 -17.22
C ALA A 230 -5.10 -14.98 -16.30
N ARG A 231 -5.26 -13.79 -15.73
CA ARG A 231 -4.38 -13.17 -14.74
C ARG A 231 -4.94 -13.45 -13.35
N ARG A 232 -4.71 -14.66 -12.83
CA ARG A 232 -5.36 -15.21 -11.63
C ARG A 232 -4.40 -16.14 -10.90
N PHE A 233 -3.51 -15.60 -10.09
CA PHE A 233 -2.53 -16.40 -9.36
C PHE A 233 -2.37 -15.92 -7.92
N SER A 234 -1.88 -16.82 -7.08
CA SER A 234 -1.42 -16.51 -5.73
C SER A 234 0.02 -16.95 -5.58
N VAL A 235 0.76 -16.17 -4.82
CA VAL A 235 2.07 -16.51 -4.29
C VAL A 235 1.91 -16.47 -2.79
N ALA A 236 2.33 -17.53 -2.11
CA ALA A 236 2.43 -17.59 -0.66
C ALA A 236 3.86 -17.98 -0.27
N SER A 237 4.29 -17.64 0.94
CA SER A 237 5.55 -18.14 1.48
C SER A 237 5.43 -18.59 2.92
N ASP A 238 6.08 -19.72 3.22
CA ASP A 238 6.13 -20.33 4.54
C ASP A 238 7.58 -20.54 4.96
N ALA A 239 7.86 -20.41 6.27
CA ALA A 239 9.13 -20.82 6.82
C ALA A 239 9.31 -22.35 6.68
N ALA A 240 10.47 -22.79 6.21
CA ALA A 240 10.80 -24.20 5.98
C ALA A 240 12.15 -24.56 6.63
N GLY A 241 12.21 -24.42 7.96
CA GLY A 241 13.44 -24.67 8.73
C GLY A 241 14.52 -23.63 8.40
N ALA A 242 15.62 -24.06 7.78
CA ALA A 242 16.73 -23.18 7.39
C ALA A 242 16.51 -22.49 6.01
N GLN A 243 15.44 -22.86 5.30
CA GLN A 243 15.05 -22.33 4.00
C GLN A 243 13.66 -21.68 4.10
N GLN A 244 13.26 -20.98 3.04
CA GLN A 244 11.91 -20.45 2.90
C GLN A 244 11.23 -21.07 1.68
N LYS A 245 10.00 -21.53 1.86
CA LYS A 245 9.21 -22.15 0.81
C LYS A 245 8.37 -21.11 0.11
N ILE A 246 8.41 -21.08 -1.22
CA ILE A 246 7.55 -20.23 -2.07
C ILE A 246 6.53 -21.14 -2.76
N LEU A 247 5.24 -20.92 -2.51
CA LEU A 247 4.14 -21.64 -3.13
C LEU A 247 3.46 -20.77 -4.18
N VAL A 248 3.37 -21.25 -5.41
CA VAL A 248 2.72 -20.53 -6.52
C VAL A 248 1.58 -21.34 -7.11
N ARG A 249 0.41 -20.73 -7.25
CA ARG A 249 -0.80 -21.38 -7.78
C ARG A 249 -1.51 -20.49 -8.80
N GLY A 250 -2.36 -21.11 -9.61
CA GLY A 250 -3.27 -20.40 -10.53
C GLY A 250 -2.75 -20.31 -11.95
N GLN A 251 -3.11 -19.24 -12.64
CA GLN A 251 -2.86 -19.01 -14.05
C GLN A 251 -2.24 -17.64 -14.32
N VAL A 252 -1.30 -17.63 -15.25
CA VAL A 252 -0.76 -16.42 -15.89
C VAL A 252 -1.21 -16.36 -17.35
N PRO A 253 -1.42 -15.14 -17.89
CA PRO A 253 -1.96 -14.99 -19.23
C PRO A 253 -0.94 -15.32 -20.32
N HIS A 254 -1.33 -16.10 -21.33
CA HIS A 254 -0.47 -16.38 -22.48
C HIS A 254 -0.14 -15.10 -23.27
N GLY A 255 1.14 -14.95 -23.65
CA GLY A 255 1.61 -13.78 -24.39
C GLY A 255 1.67 -12.49 -23.57
N GLY A 256 1.47 -12.58 -22.25
CA GLY A 256 1.65 -11.46 -21.32
C GLY A 256 3.11 -11.24 -20.92
N GLY A 257 3.41 -10.06 -20.41
CA GLY A 257 4.70 -9.76 -19.79
C GLY A 257 4.90 -10.48 -18.45
N ALA A 258 6.12 -10.43 -17.91
CA ALA A 258 6.41 -10.97 -16.58
C ALA A 258 5.60 -10.23 -15.51
N MET A 259 5.09 -10.99 -14.56
CA MET A 259 4.39 -10.48 -13.39
C MET A 259 5.24 -10.70 -12.15
N SER A 260 5.16 -9.83 -11.15
CA SER A 260 5.93 -10.00 -9.92
C SER A 260 5.09 -9.90 -8.66
N VAL A 261 5.52 -10.58 -7.61
CA VAL A 261 4.98 -10.46 -6.25
C VAL A 261 6.14 -10.41 -5.28
N TRP A 262 6.05 -9.56 -4.27
CA TRP A 262 7.09 -9.41 -3.26
C TRP A 262 6.69 -10.10 -1.95
N LYS A 263 7.58 -10.95 -1.44
CA LYS A 263 7.40 -11.70 -0.19
C LYS A 263 8.47 -11.35 0.82
N LYS A 264 8.10 -11.30 2.11
CA LYS A 264 9.04 -11.08 3.20
C LYS A 264 10.04 -12.23 3.27
N ILE A 265 11.21 -11.98 3.84
CA ILE A 265 12.23 -12.99 4.12
C ILE A 265 12.19 -13.36 5.59
N ASP A 266 12.01 -14.64 5.90
CA ASP A 266 11.89 -15.10 7.29
C ASP A 266 13.23 -15.14 8.04
N ASN A 267 14.33 -15.43 7.33
CA ASN A 267 15.69 -15.45 7.89
C ASN A 267 16.65 -14.57 7.06
N PRO A 268 16.68 -13.25 7.32
CA PRO A 268 17.51 -12.29 6.60
C PRO A 268 19.00 -12.64 6.44
N PRO A 269 19.75 -13.00 7.50
CA PRO A 269 21.18 -13.27 7.34
C PRO A 269 21.44 -14.51 6.48
N MET A 270 20.57 -15.54 6.56
CA MET A 270 20.72 -16.72 5.71
C MET A 270 20.42 -16.42 4.25
N TYR A 271 19.37 -15.65 3.96
CA TYR A 271 19.09 -15.18 2.61
C TYR A 271 20.27 -14.39 2.03
N PHE A 272 20.79 -13.42 2.79
CA PHE A 272 21.99 -12.65 2.41
C PHE A 272 23.17 -13.56 2.08
N GLY A 273 23.51 -14.48 2.99
CA GLY A 273 24.69 -15.34 2.83
C GLY A 273 24.57 -16.33 1.67
N GLN A 274 23.38 -16.90 1.43
CA GLN A 274 23.15 -17.81 0.30
C GLN A 274 23.23 -17.08 -1.04
N THR A 275 22.68 -15.87 -1.13
CA THR A 275 22.80 -15.04 -2.33
C THR A 275 24.25 -14.57 -2.54
N LEU A 276 24.94 -14.16 -1.48
CA LEU A 276 26.36 -13.81 -1.54
C LEU A 276 27.20 -14.99 -2.07
N LYS A 277 26.96 -16.21 -1.59
CA LYS A 277 27.65 -17.41 -2.07
C LYS A 277 27.52 -17.57 -3.59
N GLN A 278 26.30 -17.42 -4.11
CA GLN A 278 26.05 -17.53 -5.56
C GLN A 278 26.78 -16.43 -6.33
N MET A 279 26.73 -15.18 -5.86
CA MET A 279 27.39 -14.05 -6.52
C MET A 279 28.92 -14.14 -6.48
N LEU A 280 29.51 -14.58 -5.36
CA LEU A 280 30.95 -14.84 -5.25
C LEU A 280 31.39 -15.88 -6.29
N THR A 281 30.62 -16.96 -6.42
CA THR A 281 30.87 -18.02 -7.40
C THR A 281 30.78 -17.49 -8.83
N ALA A 282 29.75 -16.71 -9.15
CA ALA A 282 29.58 -16.06 -10.45
C ALA A 282 30.71 -15.08 -10.77
N ARG A 283 31.26 -14.40 -9.75
CA ARG A 283 32.40 -13.48 -9.88
C ARG A 283 33.75 -14.19 -10.06
N GLY A 284 33.80 -15.50 -9.82
CA GLY A 284 35.00 -16.34 -9.93
C GLY A 284 35.72 -16.64 -8.61
N ILE A 285 35.12 -16.30 -7.45
CA ILE A 285 35.61 -16.69 -6.12
C ILE A 285 35.01 -18.07 -5.80
N LYS A 286 35.86 -19.09 -5.63
CA LYS A 286 35.40 -20.44 -5.34
C LYS A 286 34.86 -20.53 -3.91
N VAL A 287 33.63 -20.99 -3.74
CA VAL A 287 33.02 -21.27 -2.42
C VAL A 287 32.79 -22.78 -2.29
N LYS A 288 33.57 -23.47 -1.44
CA LYS A 288 33.54 -24.95 -1.35
C LYS A 288 32.51 -25.50 -0.36
N GLY A 289 32.22 -24.75 0.69
CA GLY A 289 31.46 -25.18 1.86
C GLY A 289 30.07 -24.55 1.94
N LYS A 290 29.61 -24.33 3.17
CA LYS A 290 28.23 -23.92 3.48
C LYS A 290 28.19 -22.51 4.06
N VAL A 291 27.04 -21.87 3.90
CA VAL A 291 26.67 -20.66 4.64
C VAL A 291 26.14 -21.09 6.01
N LYS A 292 26.62 -20.45 7.07
CA LYS A 292 26.25 -20.77 8.46
C LYS A 292 26.04 -19.49 9.26
N PRO A 293 25.09 -19.44 10.20
CA PRO A 293 25.04 -18.37 11.19
C PRO A 293 26.22 -18.50 12.15
N GLY A 294 26.74 -17.38 12.64
CA GLY A 294 27.79 -17.38 13.66
C GLY A 294 28.25 -15.97 14.02
N VAL A 295 29.14 -15.87 15.01
CA VAL A 295 29.72 -14.58 15.44
C VAL A 295 31.15 -14.48 14.96
N THR A 296 31.54 -13.32 14.46
CA THR A 296 32.91 -13.03 14.02
C THR A 296 33.85 -13.01 15.22
N PRO A 297 34.92 -13.84 15.25
CA PRO A 297 35.89 -13.82 16.32
C PRO A 297 36.60 -12.45 16.41
N PRO A 298 36.93 -11.95 17.61
CA PRO A 298 37.63 -10.67 17.77
C PRO A 298 38.98 -10.58 17.06
N ARG A 299 39.64 -11.73 16.81
CA ARG A 299 40.92 -11.80 16.09
C ARG A 299 40.78 -11.88 14.58
N ALA A 300 39.57 -11.92 14.03
CA ALA A 300 39.37 -11.98 12.59
C ALA A 300 39.99 -10.75 11.91
N LYS A 301 40.62 -10.97 10.76
CA LYS A 301 41.30 -9.93 9.99
C LYS A 301 40.32 -9.30 9.03
N LEU A 302 40.14 -7.98 9.12
CA LEU A 302 39.33 -7.22 8.18
C LEU A 302 39.97 -7.20 6.79
N VAL A 303 39.17 -7.52 5.77
CA VAL A 303 39.58 -7.54 4.36
C VAL A 303 38.96 -6.37 3.59
N PHE A 304 37.69 -6.11 3.83
CA PHE A 304 36.93 -5.10 3.10
C PHE A 304 35.76 -4.57 3.95
N VAL A 305 35.45 -3.29 3.80
CA VAL A 305 34.26 -2.64 4.39
C VAL A 305 33.46 -2.02 3.26
N ALA A 306 32.22 -2.46 3.11
CA ALA A 306 31.27 -1.80 2.23
C ALA A 306 30.48 -0.75 3.02
N GLN A 307 30.33 0.44 2.45
CA GLN A 307 29.53 1.52 3.03
C GLN A 307 28.22 1.74 2.25
N SER A 308 27.15 2.09 2.95
CA SER A 308 25.89 2.55 2.37
C SER A 308 26.00 3.93 1.74
N ASP A 309 24.96 4.33 1.01
CA ASP A 309 24.67 5.76 0.80
C ASP A 309 24.49 6.49 2.13
N THR A 310 24.60 7.81 2.12
CA THR A 310 24.39 8.66 3.30
C THR A 310 22.97 8.57 3.83
N LEU A 311 22.80 8.85 5.13
CA LEU A 311 21.51 8.76 5.81
C LEU A 311 20.44 9.64 5.16
N ASP A 312 20.77 10.79 4.58
CA ASP A 312 19.79 11.63 3.87
C ASP A 312 19.08 10.89 2.71
N ILE A 313 19.81 10.04 1.98
CA ILE A 313 19.26 9.19 0.92
C ILE A 313 18.37 8.10 1.52
N VAL A 314 18.82 7.46 2.61
CA VAL A 314 18.04 6.45 3.33
C VAL A 314 16.74 7.05 3.87
N LEU A 315 16.75 8.28 4.40
CA LEU A 315 15.57 8.99 4.88
C LEU A 315 14.60 9.33 3.74
N LYS A 316 15.10 9.76 2.57
CA LYS A 316 14.26 9.94 1.37
C LYS A 316 13.54 8.65 1.00
N LYS A 317 14.24 7.50 1.05
CA LYS A 317 13.63 6.19 0.79
C LYS A 317 12.60 5.82 1.86
N LEU A 318 12.90 6.03 3.14
CA LEU A 318 11.97 5.80 4.24
C LEU A 318 10.69 6.64 4.10
N ASN A 319 10.80 7.94 3.90
CA ASN A 319 9.65 8.85 3.93
C ASN A 319 8.84 8.82 2.64
N LYS A 320 9.48 8.82 1.46
CA LYS A 320 8.77 8.80 0.16
C LYS A 320 8.14 7.45 -0.16
N MET A 321 8.80 6.34 0.19
CA MET A 321 8.25 4.99 0.01
C MET A 321 7.45 4.50 1.22
N SER A 322 7.48 5.24 2.34
CA SER A 322 6.86 4.84 3.59
C SER A 322 7.34 3.48 4.12
N SER A 323 8.63 3.16 3.96
CA SER A 323 9.17 1.83 4.27
C SER A 323 9.14 1.54 5.78
N ASN A 324 8.37 0.52 6.18
CA ASN A 324 8.36 0.03 7.56
C ASN A 324 9.73 -0.53 7.94
N PHE A 325 10.28 -1.37 7.07
CA PHE A 325 11.59 -2.00 7.25
C PHE A 325 12.69 -0.99 7.58
N ILE A 326 12.84 0.09 6.80
CA ILE A 326 13.88 1.10 7.08
C ILE A 326 13.64 1.77 8.44
N ALA A 327 12.39 2.06 8.81
CA ALA A 327 12.09 2.68 10.09
C ALA A 327 12.52 1.83 11.28
N GLU A 328 12.24 0.52 11.23
CA GLU A 328 12.63 -0.42 12.29
C GLU A 328 14.14 -0.68 12.33
N MET A 329 14.79 -0.75 11.17
CA MET A 329 16.25 -0.82 11.05
C MET A 329 16.92 0.41 11.70
N LEU A 330 16.38 1.61 11.46
CA LEU A 330 16.90 2.84 12.07
C LEU A 330 16.73 2.86 13.59
N LEU A 331 15.61 2.37 14.13
CA LEU A 331 15.44 2.25 15.58
C LEU A 331 16.57 1.39 16.20
N LYS A 332 16.79 0.20 15.66
CA LYS A 332 17.85 -0.67 16.18
C LYS A 332 19.25 -0.10 15.98
N THR A 333 19.49 0.58 14.85
CA THR A 333 20.76 1.25 14.58
C THR A 333 21.03 2.34 15.62
N MET A 334 20.08 3.23 15.86
CA MET A 334 20.19 4.23 16.93
C MET A 334 20.44 3.58 18.29
N GLY A 335 19.75 2.48 18.59
CA GLY A 335 19.97 1.72 19.82
C GLY A 335 21.39 1.16 19.93
N ALA A 336 21.94 0.60 18.84
CA ALA A 336 23.31 0.07 18.83
C ALA A 336 24.35 1.18 18.98
N GLU A 337 24.18 2.29 18.25
CA GLU A 337 25.15 3.41 18.23
C GLU A 337 25.13 4.20 19.55
N ALA A 338 23.95 4.57 20.04
CA ALA A 338 23.82 5.45 21.20
C ALA A 338 23.71 4.73 22.55
N ARG A 339 23.45 3.41 22.56
CA ARG A 339 23.33 2.58 23.79
C ARG A 339 24.18 1.31 23.76
N GLY A 340 25.02 1.14 22.73
CA GLY A 340 25.90 -0.01 22.55
C GLY A 340 25.20 -1.22 21.92
N ALA A 341 25.95 -2.00 21.15
CA ALA A 341 25.49 -3.26 20.56
C ALA A 341 25.25 -4.36 21.61
N PRO A 342 24.35 -5.32 21.38
CA PRO A 342 23.42 -5.38 20.25
C PRO A 342 22.36 -4.27 20.33
N GLY A 343 22.02 -3.70 19.17
CA GLY A 343 20.89 -2.81 19.01
C GLY A 343 19.57 -3.56 19.17
N SER A 344 18.65 -3.00 19.94
CA SER A 344 17.33 -3.57 20.21
C SER A 344 16.24 -2.52 20.01
N PHE A 345 14.99 -2.96 19.83
CA PHE A 345 13.85 -2.04 19.76
C PHE A 345 13.73 -1.20 21.02
N ALA A 346 13.91 -1.80 22.20
CA ALA A 346 13.87 -1.09 23.48
C ALA A 346 14.93 0.02 23.58
N LYS A 347 16.17 -0.25 23.16
CA LYS A 347 17.25 0.75 23.11
C LYS A 347 16.94 1.86 22.10
N GLY A 348 16.44 1.49 20.92
CA GLY A 348 16.04 2.46 19.89
C GLY A 348 14.91 3.37 20.35
N LEU A 349 13.89 2.82 21.01
CA LEU A 349 12.79 3.59 21.59
C LEU A 349 13.31 4.53 22.69
N ASP A 350 14.20 4.09 23.58
CA ASP A 350 14.78 4.96 24.61
C ASP A 350 15.55 6.16 24.00
N VAL A 351 16.25 5.97 22.88
CA VAL A 351 16.90 7.07 22.15
C VAL A 351 15.87 8.06 21.59
N VAL A 352 14.78 7.55 21.00
CA VAL A 352 13.69 8.40 20.49
C VAL A 352 13.00 9.15 21.64
N GLU A 353 12.78 8.50 22.78
CA GLU A 353 12.17 9.11 23.95
C GLU A 353 13.03 10.23 24.53
N ASP A 354 14.35 10.02 24.60
CA ASP A 354 15.31 11.05 24.99
C ASP A 354 15.31 12.24 24.02
N PHE A 355 15.32 11.97 22.71
CA PHE A 355 15.23 13.00 21.67
C PHE A 355 13.95 13.83 21.83
N LEU A 356 12.79 13.17 21.90
CA LEU A 356 11.49 13.84 22.04
C LEU A 356 11.44 14.70 23.31
N ALA A 357 11.91 14.19 24.44
CA ALA A 357 11.85 14.89 25.72
C ALA A 357 12.83 16.08 25.80
N ARG A 358 14.09 15.90 25.36
CA ARG A 358 15.16 16.87 25.57
C ARG A 358 15.28 17.89 24.45
N GLU A 359 15.05 17.47 23.20
CA GLU A 359 15.24 18.32 22.03
C GLU A 359 13.93 18.96 21.59
N VAL A 360 12.86 18.17 21.48
CA VAL A 360 11.57 18.63 20.93
C VAL A 360 10.64 19.19 22.03
N GLY A 361 10.86 18.82 23.30
CA GLY A 361 10.00 19.23 24.42
C GLY A 361 8.67 18.48 24.49
N ILE A 362 8.66 17.21 24.11
CA ILE A 362 7.54 16.27 24.24
C ILE A 362 7.86 15.28 25.36
N PRO A 363 7.32 15.45 26.59
CA PRO A 363 7.70 14.64 27.74
C PRO A 363 7.34 13.16 27.58
N ARG A 364 8.16 12.28 28.16
CA ARG A 364 7.85 10.84 28.28
C ARG A 364 6.50 10.63 28.98
N GLY A 365 5.74 9.63 28.54
CA GLY A 365 4.41 9.33 29.06
C GLY A 365 3.27 10.20 28.52
N THR A 366 3.56 11.22 27.68
CA THR A 366 2.53 12.02 27.00
C THR A 366 2.14 11.47 25.62
N TYR A 367 2.79 10.40 25.17
CA TYR A 367 2.53 9.68 23.92
C TYR A 367 2.82 8.19 24.15
N VAL A 368 2.47 7.36 23.18
CA VAL A 368 2.82 5.94 23.16
C VAL A 368 3.54 5.63 21.85
N MET A 369 4.79 5.17 21.93
CA MET A 369 5.53 4.67 20.79
C MET A 369 6.03 3.26 21.08
N LYS A 370 5.62 2.29 20.26
CA LYS A 370 5.92 0.86 20.40
C LYS A 370 6.73 0.32 19.22
N ASN A 371 6.67 0.98 18.07
CA ASN A 371 7.49 0.66 16.90
C ASN A 371 7.83 1.94 16.10
N GLY A 372 8.81 1.86 15.19
CA GLY A 372 9.32 3.00 14.45
C GLY A 372 8.53 3.34 13.20
N SER A 373 7.80 2.36 12.67
CA SER A 373 7.06 2.45 11.42
C SER A 373 5.67 3.01 11.58
N GLY A 374 5.04 2.89 12.76
CA GLY A 374 3.63 3.20 12.90
C GLY A 374 2.70 2.12 12.34
N LEU A 375 3.20 0.90 12.16
CA LEU A 375 2.40 -0.23 11.70
C LEU A 375 1.53 -0.77 12.86
N ASN A 376 0.32 -1.18 12.51
CA ASN A 376 -0.68 -1.77 13.40
C ASN A 376 -1.10 -0.86 14.57
N ASP A 377 -2.00 -1.33 15.42
CA ASP A 377 -2.63 -0.48 16.42
C ASP A 377 -1.87 -0.46 17.75
N THR A 378 -0.75 0.27 17.79
CA THR A 378 0.14 0.33 18.97
C THR A 378 0.65 1.71 19.36
N ASN A 379 0.73 2.64 18.41
CA ASN A 379 1.28 3.98 18.65
C ASN A 379 0.17 5.01 18.89
N ARG A 380 0.42 6.01 19.74
CA ARG A 380 -0.50 7.11 20.03
C ARG A 380 0.25 8.43 20.13
N PHE A 381 -0.12 9.41 19.33
CA PHE A 381 0.43 10.77 19.33
C PHE A 381 -0.70 11.78 19.10
N SER A 382 -0.50 13.01 19.53
CA SER A 382 -1.41 14.13 19.27
C SER A 382 -0.98 14.96 18.06
N ALA A 383 -1.91 15.71 17.47
CA ALA A 383 -1.59 16.60 16.35
C ALA A 383 -0.65 17.73 16.79
N THR A 384 -0.84 18.25 18.01
CA THR A 384 0.06 19.23 18.63
C THR A 384 1.49 18.71 18.74
N GLN A 385 1.67 17.43 19.10
CA GLN A 385 3.00 16.81 19.21
C GLN A 385 3.71 16.71 17.86
N PHE A 386 3.00 16.34 16.79
CA PHE A 386 3.60 16.36 15.44
C PHE A 386 3.97 17.76 14.99
N ASP A 387 3.14 18.76 15.25
CA ASP A 387 3.47 20.14 14.89
C ASP A 387 4.68 20.67 15.68
N LYS A 388 4.82 20.31 16.96
CA LYS A 388 6.04 20.60 17.73
C LYS A 388 7.29 19.99 17.09
N LEU A 389 7.21 18.73 16.68
CA LEU A 389 8.30 18.03 15.98
C LEU A 389 8.64 18.70 14.65
N LEU A 390 7.63 18.98 13.82
CA LEU A 390 7.82 19.61 12.51
C LEU A 390 8.41 21.02 12.65
N ARG A 391 7.94 21.79 13.63
CA ARG A 391 8.52 23.10 13.95
C ARG A 391 10.01 22.97 14.32
N TYR A 392 10.34 22.08 15.24
CA TYR A 392 11.72 21.82 15.66
C TYR A 392 12.62 21.49 14.46
N MET A 393 12.18 20.58 13.59
CA MET A 393 12.96 20.17 12.42
C MET A 393 13.11 21.30 11.39
N TYR A 394 12.12 22.17 11.24
CA TYR A 394 12.19 23.31 10.33
C TYR A 394 13.11 24.42 10.84
N GLU A 395 13.06 24.72 12.14
CA GLU A 395 13.87 25.77 12.77
C GLU A 395 15.34 25.37 12.91
N ARG A 396 15.65 24.05 12.90
CA ARG A 396 17.01 23.54 12.98
C ARG A 396 17.70 23.48 11.62
N PHE A 397 18.19 24.63 11.14
CA PHE A 397 18.78 24.80 9.81
C PHE A 397 19.76 23.69 9.35
N PRO A 398 20.68 23.16 10.18
CA PRO A 398 21.59 22.09 9.74
C PRO A 398 20.92 20.75 9.40
N LEU A 399 19.68 20.51 9.85
CA LEU A 399 18.92 19.29 9.57
C LEU A 399 17.69 19.52 8.68
N ALA A 400 17.24 20.78 8.59
CA ALA A 400 15.98 21.14 7.92
C ALA A 400 15.95 20.76 6.43
N PRO A 401 16.99 21.02 5.60
CA PRO A 401 16.98 20.67 4.18
C PRO A 401 16.83 19.17 3.94
N GLU A 402 17.59 18.35 4.67
CA GLU A 402 17.61 16.90 4.54
C GLU A 402 16.25 16.32 4.96
N TYR A 403 15.73 16.75 6.11
CA TYR A 403 14.42 16.34 6.60
C TYR A 403 13.30 16.74 5.63
N LEU A 404 13.24 18.00 5.21
CA LEU A 404 12.21 18.51 4.29
C LEU A 404 12.30 17.87 2.90
N SER A 405 13.50 17.57 2.42
CA SER A 405 13.70 16.90 1.13
C SER A 405 13.24 15.43 1.13
N SER A 406 13.22 14.80 2.31
CA SER A 406 12.79 13.41 2.47
C SER A 406 11.27 13.21 2.34
N LEU A 407 10.46 14.24 2.59
CA LEU A 407 9.00 14.15 2.57
C LEU A 407 8.43 14.04 1.15
N GLY A 408 7.24 13.44 1.02
CA GLY A 408 6.53 13.35 -0.27
C GLY A 408 6.04 14.72 -0.73
N ILE A 409 6.04 14.96 -2.04
CA ILE A 409 5.63 16.22 -2.66
C ILE A 409 4.27 16.00 -3.34
N ALA A 410 3.28 16.79 -2.94
CA ALA A 410 1.93 16.77 -3.50
C ALA A 410 1.93 16.82 -5.04
N GLY A 411 1.26 15.86 -5.67
CA GLY A 411 1.13 15.73 -7.12
C GLY A 411 2.41 15.36 -7.89
N LYS A 412 3.53 15.11 -7.20
CA LYS A 412 4.85 14.93 -7.84
C LYS A 412 5.51 13.60 -7.50
N ASP A 413 5.62 13.23 -6.22
CA ASP A 413 6.37 12.04 -5.82
C ASP A 413 5.86 11.35 -4.55
N GLY A 414 6.50 10.22 -4.22
CA GLY A 414 6.17 9.39 -3.07
C GLY A 414 4.69 8.97 -3.04
N THR A 415 4.16 8.81 -1.83
CA THR A 415 2.75 8.45 -1.59
C THR A 415 1.75 9.57 -1.94
N LEU A 416 2.23 10.76 -2.31
CA LEU A 416 1.41 11.91 -2.72
C LEU A 416 1.35 12.12 -4.24
N ARG A 417 2.01 11.25 -5.03
CA ARG A 417 2.15 11.41 -6.49
C ARG A 417 0.81 11.53 -7.24
N TYR A 418 -0.25 10.88 -6.76
CA TYR A 418 -1.61 10.93 -7.34
C TYR A 418 -2.60 11.77 -6.52
N ARG A 419 -2.14 12.49 -5.50
CA ARG A 419 -2.98 13.31 -4.61
C ARG A 419 -2.79 14.80 -4.90
N PHE A 420 -3.79 15.60 -4.55
CA PHE A 420 -3.82 17.07 -4.68
C PHE A 420 -3.72 17.62 -6.11
N ASP A 421 -3.90 16.80 -7.15
CA ASP A 421 -3.76 17.29 -8.52
C ASP A 421 -4.85 18.33 -8.86
N GLY A 422 -4.50 19.35 -9.64
CA GLY A 422 -5.40 20.46 -9.98
C GLY A 422 -5.57 21.51 -8.87
N THR A 423 -4.89 21.38 -7.73
CA THR A 423 -4.98 22.35 -6.63
C THR A 423 -3.66 23.11 -6.40
N GLU A 424 -3.73 24.19 -5.64
CA GLU A 424 -2.54 24.98 -5.26
C GLU A 424 -1.51 24.21 -4.42
N ALA A 425 -1.90 23.06 -3.86
CA ALA A 425 -0.99 22.23 -3.07
C ALA A 425 0.11 21.55 -3.91
N VAL A 426 -0.11 21.35 -5.21
CA VAL A 426 0.87 20.67 -6.09
C VAL A 426 2.23 21.37 -6.04
N GLY A 427 3.27 20.62 -5.68
CA GLY A 427 4.64 21.14 -5.55
C GLY A 427 4.90 22.04 -4.33
N ARG A 428 3.85 22.54 -3.66
CA ARG A 428 3.95 23.43 -2.49
C ARG A 428 3.77 22.72 -1.15
N LEU A 429 2.97 21.66 -1.12
CA LEU A 429 2.75 20.82 0.05
C LEU A 429 3.75 19.66 0.07
N ARG A 430 4.43 19.50 1.20
CA ARG A 430 5.35 18.39 1.48
C ARG A 430 4.94 17.70 2.77
N ALA A 431 4.57 16.43 2.69
CA ALA A 431 4.03 15.72 3.85
C ALA A 431 4.34 14.23 3.87
N LYS A 432 4.19 13.64 5.06
CA LYS A 432 4.11 12.20 5.25
C LYS A 432 2.66 11.78 5.35
N THR A 433 2.32 10.68 4.67
CA THR A 433 1.02 10.02 4.74
C THR A 433 1.04 8.87 5.74
N GLY A 434 -0.11 8.54 6.30
CA GLY A 434 -0.37 7.30 7.01
C GLY A 434 -1.75 6.74 6.68
N THR A 435 -1.83 5.44 6.45
CA THR A 435 -3.10 4.73 6.26
C THR A 435 -2.96 3.33 6.86
N LEU A 436 -3.88 2.96 7.75
CA LEU A 436 -4.12 1.60 8.23
C LEU A 436 -5.62 1.31 8.09
N GLU A 437 -6.08 0.19 8.63
CA GLU A 437 -7.52 -0.03 8.82
C GLU A 437 -8.10 1.06 9.73
N ASN A 438 -9.17 1.72 9.28
CA ASN A 438 -9.90 2.78 9.99
C ASN A 438 -9.04 3.97 10.50
N VAL A 439 -7.81 4.13 9.98
CA VAL A 439 -6.89 5.20 10.36
C VAL A 439 -6.30 5.85 9.12
N SER A 440 -6.33 7.18 9.05
CA SER A 440 -5.61 7.96 8.04
C SER A 440 -5.01 9.23 8.64
N ALA A 441 -3.81 9.58 8.17
CA ALA A 441 -3.07 10.73 8.66
C ALA A 441 -2.29 11.42 7.54
N LEU A 442 -2.11 12.74 7.69
CA LEU A 442 -1.29 13.59 6.82
C LEU A 442 -0.68 14.72 7.66
N SER A 443 0.64 14.77 7.75
CA SER A 443 1.35 15.82 8.48
C SER A 443 2.57 16.31 7.72
N GLY A 444 2.84 17.61 7.74
CA GLY A 444 3.96 18.20 7.02
C GLY A 444 3.91 19.72 6.93
N TYR A 445 4.44 20.23 5.81
CA TYR A 445 4.62 21.64 5.53
C TYR A 445 3.89 22.05 4.27
N VAL A 446 3.46 23.30 4.19
CA VAL A 446 2.94 23.89 2.96
C VAL A 446 3.31 25.36 2.89
N GLN A 447 3.77 25.79 1.71
CA GLN A 447 3.80 27.20 1.35
C GLN A 447 2.50 27.52 0.63
N ALA A 448 1.63 28.34 1.23
CA ALA A 448 0.38 28.73 0.59
C ALA A 448 0.61 29.63 -0.63
N ALA A 449 -0.40 29.77 -1.48
CA ALA A 449 -0.36 30.60 -2.68
C ALA A 449 0.01 32.07 -2.38
N GLY A 450 -0.43 32.61 -1.24
CA GLY A 450 -0.09 33.94 -0.75
C GLY A 450 1.34 34.06 -0.17
N GLY A 451 2.09 32.97 -0.08
CA GLY A 451 3.49 32.94 0.38
C GLY A 451 3.68 32.54 1.84
N GLU A 452 2.63 32.63 2.67
CA GLU A 452 2.68 32.23 4.08
C GLU A 452 2.98 30.73 4.21
N LYS A 453 3.86 30.38 5.14
CA LYS A 453 4.27 28.99 5.39
C LYS A 453 3.56 28.44 6.62
N PHE A 454 3.08 27.20 6.49
CA PHE A 454 2.37 26.50 7.56
C PHE A 454 3.01 25.14 7.83
N ILE A 455 2.98 24.75 9.10
CA ILE A 455 3.02 23.34 9.51
C ILE A 455 1.60 22.89 9.83
N PHE A 456 1.34 21.61 9.60
CA PHE A 456 0.06 21.00 9.93
C PHE A 456 0.21 19.53 10.27
N SER A 457 -0.71 19.05 11.10
CA SER A 457 -0.91 17.65 11.37
C SER A 457 -2.40 17.34 11.42
N MET A 458 -2.83 16.39 10.60
CA MET A 458 -4.22 15.96 10.46
C MET A 458 -4.29 14.44 10.65
N MET A 459 -5.11 13.98 11.58
CA MET A 459 -5.29 12.56 11.89
C MET A 459 -6.78 12.24 12.02
N VAL A 460 -7.19 11.14 11.41
CA VAL A 460 -8.55 10.60 11.45
C VAL A 460 -8.46 9.15 11.88
N ASN A 461 -9.18 8.78 12.92
CA ASN A 461 -9.25 7.43 13.49
C ASN A 461 -10.71 6.99 13.57
N ASP A 462 -10.90 5.67 13.67
CA ASP A 462 -12.19 5.03 13.94
C ASP A 462 -13.29 5.41 12.93
N TYR A 463 -12.90 5.73 11.69
CA TYR A 463 -13.87 6.10 10.66
C TYR A 463 -14.65 4.87 10.16
N PRO A 464 -15.95 5.00 9.87
CA PRO A 464 -16.71 3.92 9.28
C PRO A 464 -16.38 3.74 7.80
N GLY A 465 -16.36 2.50 7.34
CA GLY A 465 -16.25 2.17 5.93
C GLY A 465 -14.85 2.43 5.34
N ARG A 466 -14.78 3.16 4.23
CA ARG A 466 -13.62 3.16 3.33
C ARG A 466 -12.65 4.30 3.63
N SER A 467 -11.35 4.05 3.44
CA SER A 467 -10.30 5.07 3.58
C SER A 467 -10.34 6.14 2.48
N GLY A 468 -10.77 5.81 1.26
CA GLY A 468 -10.78 6.72 0.11
C GLY A 468 -11.48 8.07 0.38
N PRO A 469 -12.75 8.09 0.84
CA PRO A 469 -13.45 9.32 1.22
C PRO A 469 -12.73 10.12 2.32
N VAL A 470 -12.15 9.46 3.32
CA VAL A 470 -11.37 10.10 4.40
C VAL A 470 -10.12 10.77 3.84
N VAL A 471 -9.39 10.07 2.98
CA VAL A 471 -8.19 10.60 2.30
C VAL A 471 -8.54 11.81 1.44
N ARG A 472 -9.70 11.81 0.75
CA ARG A 472 -10.20 13.01 0.04
C ARG A 472 -10.53 14.16 0.98
N GLY A 473 -11.10 13.87 2.15
CA GLY A 473 -11.31 14.86 3.21
C GLY A 473 -9.99 15.50 3.67
N LEU A 474 -8.96 14.69 3.92
CA LEU A 474 -7.61 15.18 4.24
C LEU A 474 -7.01 16.00 3.08
N ASP A 475 -7.23 15.59 1.83
CA ASP A 475 -6.79 16.36 0.65
C ASP A 475 -7.52 17.71 0.53
N ALA A 476 -8.80 17.77 0.89
CA ALA A 476 -9.55 19.01 0.95
C ALA A 476 -9.02 19.95 2.04
N LEU A 477 -8.70 19.43 3.23
CA LEU A 477 -8.05 20.21 4.28
C LEU A 477 -6.71 20.77 3.79
N GLY A 478 -5.82 19.93 3.24
CA GLY A 478 -4.52 20.38 2.72
C GLY A 478 -4.64 21.38 1.55
N THR A 479 -5.64 21.21 0.69
CA THR A 479 -5.96 22.14 -0.40
C THR A 479 -6.42 23.50 0.12
N ALA A 480 -7.26 23.53 1.16
CA ALA A 480 -7.69 24.76 1.80
C ALA A 480 -6.50 25.58 2.31
N VAL A 481 -5.53 24.93 2.95
CA VAL A 481 -4.31 25.60 3.44
C VAL A 481 -3.47 26.12 2.29
N ALA A 482 -3.27 25.30 1.26
CA ALA A 482 -2.45 25.67 0.12
C ALA A 482 -3.02 26.86 -0.68
N SER A 483 -4.34 27.04 -0.69
CA SER A 483 -4.99 28.12 -1.45
C SER A 483 -5.17 29.43 -0.67
N VAL A 484 -4.68 29.53 0.58
CA VAL A 484 -4.62 30.80 1.31
C VAL A 484 -3.86 31.84 0.49
N GLY A 485 -4.47 33.01 0.30
CA GLY A 485 -3.93 34.09 -0.54
C GLY A 485 -4.01 33.86 -2.06
N SER A 486 -4.66 32.78 -2.52
CA SER A 486 -4.99 32.59 -3.94
C SER A 486 -6.19 33.44 -4.37
N HIS A 487 -6.41 33.57 -5.68
CA HIS A 487 -7.53 34.31 -6.26
C HIS A 487 -8.92 33.72 -5.95
N ILE A 488 -9.02 32.39 -5.79
CA ILE A 488 -10.26 31.69 -5.43
C ILE A 488 -10.42 31.52 -3.90
N GLY A 489 -9.31 31.49 -3.16
CA GLY A 489 -9.28 31.29 -1.71
C GLY A 489 -9.64 29.87 -1.23
N PRO A 490 -9.59 29.63 0.10
CA PRO A 490 -9.81 28.31 0.71
C PRO A 490 -11.18 27.69 0.42
N GLY A 491 -12.26 28.46 0.56
CA GLY A 491 -13.62 27.92 0.46
C GLY A 491 -13.97 27.44 -0.94
N GLN A 492 -13.65 28.23 -1.97
CA GLN A 492 -13.89 27.85 -3.35
C GLN A 492 -12.97 26.72 -3.80
N ALA A 493 -11.69 26.72 -3.40
CA ALA A 493 -10.78 25.61 -3.71
C ALA A 493 -11.27 24.26 -3.15
N VAL A 494 -11.79 24.26 -1.91
CA VAL A 494 -12.43 23.08 -1.32
C VAL A 494 -13.70 22.70 -2.08
N ALA A 495 -14.52 23.68 -2.48
CA ALA A 495 -15.75 23.42 -3.23
C ALA A 495 -15.46 22.82 -4.61
N GLU A 496 -14.45 23.30 -5.32
CA GLU A 496 -14.02 22.77 -6.62
C GLU A 496 -13.44 21.36 -6.51
N LEU A 497 -12.70 21.07 -5.43
CA LEU A 497 -12.21 19.70 -5.17
C LEU A 497 -13.36 18.75 -4.79
N ALA A 498 -14.36 19.26 -4.07
CA ALA A 498 -15.52 18.49 -3.62
C ALA A 498 -16.65 18.42 -4.66
N SER A 499 -16.62 19.25 -5.71
CA SER A 499 -17.59 19.22 -6.79
C SER A 499 -17.34 17.97 -7.64
N GLU A 500 -17.84 16.85 -7.14
CA GLU A 500 -18.29 15.76 -7.99
C GLU A 500 -19.45 16.33 -8.80
N GLU A 501 -19.19 16.74 -10.06
CA GLU A 501 -20.30 16.92 -10.99
C GLU A 501 -21.10 15.62 -10.94
N LYS A 502 -22.37 15.70 -10.49
CA LYS A 502 -23.29 14.56 -10.51
C LYS A 502 -23.18 13.89 -11.88
N PRO A 503 -23.23 12.54 -11.95
CA PRO A 503 -23.02 11.79 -13.18
C PRO A 503 -24.16 12.06 -14.19
N ASN A 504 -24.11 13.24 -14.80
CA ASN A 504 -25.08 13.78 -15.76
C ASN A 504 -24.65 13.54 -17.20
N SER A 505 -23.47 12.94 -17.42
CA SER A 505 -23.05 12.49 -18.75
C SER A 505 -24.14 11.54 -19.28
N PRO A 506 -24.70 11.78 -20.47
CA PRO A 506 -25.60 10.83 -21.12
C PRO A 506 -24.92 9.47 -21.27
N MET A 507 -25.66 8.37 -21.15
CA MET A 507 -25.07 7.02 -21.22
C MET A 507 -24.30 6.78 -22.52
N ALA A 508 -24.77 7.32 -23.65
CA ALA A 508 -24.06 7.21 -24.93
C ALA A 508 -22.66 7.85 -24.91
N GLU A 509 -22.50 8.96 -24.18
CA GLU A 509 -21.20 9.64 -24.04
C GLU A 509 -20.26 8.82 -23.14
N VAL A 510 -20.79 8.25 -22.06
CA VAL A 510 -20.04 7.34 -21.18
C VAL A 510 -19.60 6.10 -21.95
N SER A 511 -20.50 5.44 -22.69
CA SER A 511 -20.17 4.26 -23.50
C SER A 511 -19.08 4.57 -24.53
N SER A 512 -19.15 5.73 -25.19
CA SER A 512 -18.13 6.18 -26.15
C SER A 512 -16.75 6.39 -25.50
N ARG A 513 -16.69 7.08 -24.36
CA ARG A 513 -15.44 7.29 -23.62
C ARG A 513 -14.89 5.99 -23.05
N VAL A 514 -15.74 5.16 -22.45
CA VAL A 514 -15.35 3.84 -21.92
C VAL A 514 -14.78 2.96 -23.03
N LYS A 515 -15.40 2.92 -24.22
CA LYS A 515 -14.86 2.18 -25.37
C LYS A 515 -13.43 2.61 -25.72
N THR A 516 -13.16 3.91 -25.73
CA THR A 516 -11.82 4.46 -25.99
C THR A 516 -10.82 4.01 -24.92
N TYR A 517 -11.17 4.14 -23.64
CA TYR A 517 -10.27 3.75 -22.55
C TYR A 517 -10.08 2.24 -22.46
N LEU A 518 -11.11 1.43 -22.71
CA LEU A 518 -10.99 -0.03 -22.76
C LEU A 518 -9.99 -0.48 -23.83
N ALA A 519 -9.99 0.16 -25.00
CA ALA A 519 -9.02 -0.13 -26.04
C ALA A 519 -7.57 0.12 -25.56
N LEU A 520 -7.34 1.20 -24.81
CA LEU A 520 -6.03 1.51 -24.20
C LEU A 520 -5.68 0.54 -23.07
N THR A 521 -6.63 0.24 -22.17
CA THR A 521 -6.48 -0.68 -21.04
C THR A 521 -6.08 -2.08 -21.50
N SER A 522 -6.67 -2.56 -22.60
CA SER A 522 -6.39 -3.89 -23.16
C SER A 522 -4.96 -4.08 -23.66
N GLN A 523 -4.24 -2.98 -23.94
CA GLN A 523 -2.84 -3.03 -24.40
C GLN A 523 -1.86 -3.35 -23.28
N ARG A 524 -2.23 -3.07 -22.01
CA ARG A 524 -1.36 -3.27 -20.83
C ARG A 524 0.04 -2.64 -20.99
N ASP A 525 0.10 -1.46 -21.62
CA ASP A 525 1.36 -0.81 -21.97
C ASP A 525 1.75 0.25 -20.91
N PRO A 526 2.90 0.09 -20.22
CA PRO A 526 3.37 1.08 -19.25
C PRO A 526 3.55 2.50 -19.82
N ARG A 527 3.75 2.63 -21.14
CA ARG A 527 3.85 3.94 -21.82
C ARG A 527 2.54 4.73 -21.75
N ASN A 528 1.41 4.06 -21.56
CA ASN A 528 0.10 4.70 -21.43
C ASN A 528 -0.10 5.38 -20.07
N ILE A 529 0.72 5.08 -19.05
CA ILE A 529 0.54 5.58 -17.68
C ILE A 529 0.50 7.12 -17.63
N GLY A 530 1.39 7.80 -18.37
CA GLY A 530 1.43 9.27 -18.39
C GLY A 530 0.12 9.88 -18.89
N PHE A 531 -0.42 9.33 -19.98
CA PHE A 531 -1.71 9.73 -20.55
C PHE A 531 -2.87 9.34 -19.64
N LEU A 532 -2.98 8.08 -19.23
CA LEU A 532 -4.05 7.57 -18.38
C LEU A 532 -4.12 8.30 -17.05
N ARG A 533 -2.96 8.67 -16.48
CA ARG A 533 -2.91 9.49 -15.27
C ARG A 533 -3.54 10.85 -15.53
N THR A 534 -3.18 11.51 -16.62
CA THR A 534 -3.74 12.82 -17.02
C THR A 534 -5.24 12.73 -17.28
N ALA A 535 -5.68 11.69 -18.00
CA ALA A 535 -7.09 11.41 -18.26
C ALA A 535 -7.87 11.17 -16.95
N TRP A 536 -7.35 10.34 -16.05
CA TRP A 536 -7.97 10.05 -14.75
C TRP A 536 -8.11 11.31 -13.88
N ARG A 537 -7.16 12.24 -14.01
CA ARG A 537 -7.18 13.55 -13.31
C ARG A 537 -8.26 14.47 -13.85
N SER A 538 -8.47 14.53 -15.16
CA SER A 538 -9.47 15.40 -15.79
C SER A 538 -10.87 14.80 -15.84
N GLU A 539 -11.00 13.49 -15.65
CA GLU A 539 -12.28 12.79 -15.77
C GLU A 539 -13.16 13.00 -14.52
N LYS A 540 -14.38 13.47 -14.76
CA LYS A 540 -15.37 13.78 -13.73
C LYS A 540 -16.43 12.70 -13.58
N ASP A 541 -16.71 11.94 -14.63
CA ASP A 541 -17.69 10.85 -14.59
C ASP A 541 -17.12 9.65 -13.81
N PRO A 542 -17.75 9.23 -12.70
CA PRO A 542 -17.18 8.21 -11.82
C PRO A 542 -17.06 6.84 -12.50
N ALA A 543 -17.97 6.49 -13.42
CA ALA A 543 -17.89 5.25 -14.16
C ALA A 543 -16.73 5.27 -15.17
N VAL A 544 -16.57 6.35 -15.92
CA VAL A 544 -15.44 6.50 -16.85
C VAL A 544 -14.12 6.53 -16.07
N ARG A 545 -14.07 7.27 -14.97
CA ARG A 545 -12.90 7.38 -14.09
C ARG A 545 -12.46 6.02 -13.54
N ALA A 546 -13.41 5.15 -13.18
CA ALA A 546 -13.12 3.78 -12.78
C ALA A 546 -12.45 2.94 -13.88
N VAL A 547 -12.83 3.13 -15.15
CA VAL A 547 -12.19 2.47 -16.30
C VAL A 547 -10.80 3.02 -16.58
N VAL A 548 -10.57 4.33 -16.42
CA VAL A 548 -9.22 4.90 -16.54
C VAL A 548 -8.32 4.40 -15.40
N ALA A 549 -8.87 4.29 -14.17
CA ALA A 549 -8.17 3.72 -13.03
C ALA A 549 -7.80 2.24 -13.25
N GLU A 550 -8.69 1.47 -13.86
CA GLU A 550 -8.38 0.11 -14.34
C GLU A 550 -7.23 0.14 -15.36
N GLY A 551 -7.25 1.07 -16.31
CA GLY A 551 -6.16 1.26 -17.27
C GLY A 551 -4.81 1.52 -16.60
N LEU A 552 -4.77 2.36 -15.56
CA LEU A 552 -3.56 2.61 -14.77
C LEU A 552 -3.04 1.33 -14.12
N TYR A 553 -3.93 0.57 -13.48
CA TYR A 553 -3.60 -0.71 -12.87
C TYR A 553 -3.11 -1.75 -13.90
N GLN A 554 -3.81 -1.90 -15.02
CA GLN A 554 -3.46 -2.86 -16.07
C GLN A 554 -2.13 -2.51 -16.76
N SER A 555 -1.80 -1.21 -16.86
CA SER A 555 -0.53 -0.74 -17.44
C SER A 555 0.66 -0.93 -16.51
N ASN A 556 0.47 -0.94 -15.18
CA ASN A 556 1.49 -1.33 -14.22
C ASN A 556 0.87 -1.88 -12.92
N PRO A 557 0.66 -3.20 -12.84
CA PRO A 557 0.05 -3.84 -11.67
C PRO A 557 0.91 -3.77 -10.41
N GLN A 558 2.21 -3.46 -10.55
CA GLN A 558 3.15 -3.32 -9.44
C GLN A 558 3.11 -1.92 -8.81
N ASP A 559 2.45 -0.96 -9.47
CA ASP A 559 2.28 0.38 -8.89
C ASP A 559 1.18 0.35 -7.83
N TYR A 560 1.58 0.36 -6.56
CA TYR A 560 0.66 0.45 -5.42
C TYR A 560 -0.36 1.58 -5.59
N LEU A 561 0.06 2.73 -6.11
CA LEU A 561 -0.85 3.86 -6.32
C LEU A 561 -1.87 3.57 -7.43
N GLY A 562 -1.52 2.82 -8.46
CA GLY A 562 -2.46 2.34 -9.48
C GLY A 562 -3.51 1.39 -8.89
N VAL A 563 -3.08 0.45 -8.04
CA VAL A 563 -3.98 -0.45 -7.30
C VAL A 563 -4.93 0.34 -6.40
N ARG A 564 -4.40 1.29 -5.61
CA ARG A 564 -5.22 2.15 -4.73
C ARG A 564 -6.24 2.94 -5.55
N THR A 565 -5.80 3.52 -6.67
CA THR A 565 -6.67 4.32 -7.56
C THR A 565 -7.84 3.49 -8.10
N LEU A 566 -7.61 2.24 -8.49
CA LEU A 566 -8.67 1.31 -8.90
C LEU A 566 -9.65 1.04 -7.75
N LEU A 567 -9.15 0.66 -6.57
CA LEU A 567 -9.98 0.32 -5.41
C LEU A 567 -10.83 1.52 -4.92
N ASP A 568 -10.29 2.73 -5.02
CA ASP A 568 -10.98 3.98 -4.66
C ASP A 568 -12.03 4.41 -5.69
N SER A 569 -11.73 4.23 -6.97
CA SER A 569 -12.61 4.66 -8.06
C SER A 569 -13.75 3.68 -8.32
N TYR A 570 -13.58 2.41 -7.94
CA TYR A 570 -14.58 1.37 -8.20
C TYR A 570 -15.52 1.16 -7.00
N SER A 571 -16.83 1.38 -7.21
CA SER A 571 -17.85 1.15 -6.17
C SER A 571 -18.99 0.27 -6.69
N ALA A 572 -19.58 -0.52 -5.78
CA ALA A 572 -20.72 -1.39 -6.09
C ALA A 572 -22.04 -0.64 -6.34
N GLY A 573 -22.05 0.69 -6.17
CA GLY A 573 -23.23 1.54 -6.33
C GLY A 573 -23.70 1.70 -7.79
N SER A 574 -24.88 2.31 -7.95
CA SER A 574 -25.49 2.57 -9.26
C SER A 574 -24.66 3.50 -10.14
N GLU A 575 -23.89 4.42 -9.53
CA GLU A 575 -23.09 5.43 -10.24
C GLU A 575 -21.84 4.88 -10.92
N VAL A 576 -21.30 3.76 -10.44
CA VAL A 576 -20.12 3.12 -11.04
C VAL A 576 -20.49 1.76 -11.61
N TYR A 577 -20.63 0.74 -10.75
CA TYR A 577 -20.92 -0.62 -11.21
C TYR A 577 -22.25 -0.71 -11.96
N GLY A 578 -23.29 0.00 -11.52
CA GLY A 578 -24.58 0.04 -12.22
C GLY A 578 -24.48 0.56 -13.66
N ARG A 579 -23.81 1.71 -13.85
CA ARG A 579 -23.56 2.28 -15.19
C ARG A 579 -22.68 1.38 -16.03
N LEU A 580 -21.60 0.83 -15.46
CA LEU A 580 -20.67 -0.05 -16.17
C LEU A 580 -21.33 -1.36 -16.64
N ARG A 581 -22.30 -1.90 -15.90
CA ARG A 581 -23.17 -2.99 -16.40
C ARG A 581 -24.00 -2.60 -17.62
N GLY A 582 -24.50 -1.36 -17.66
CA GLY A 582 -25.18 -0.81 -18.82
C GLY A 582 -24.26 -0.72 -20.04
N VAL A 583 -23.05 -0.18 -19.85
CA VAL A 583 -22.03 -0.08 -20.89
C VAL A 583 -21.60 -1.46 -21.38
N ALA A 584 -21.41 -2.41 -20.47
CA ALA A 584 -21.03 -3.79 -20.79
C ALA A 584 -22.03 -4.45 -21.74
N ARG A 585 -23.34 -4.28 -21.49
CA ARG A 585 -24.41 -4.75 -22.39
C ARG A 585 -24.38 -4.04 -23.74
N GLU A 586 -24.24 -2.72 -23.76
CA GLU A 586 -24.22 -1.93 -25.00
C GLU A 586 -23.03 -2.30 -25.90
N LEU A 587 -21.85 -2.48 -25.31
CA LEU A 587 -20.61 -2.77 -26.03
C LEU A 587 -20.35 -4.27 -26.21
N SER A 588 -21.19 -5.15 -25.65
CA SER A 588 -21.01 -6.60 -25.63
C SER A 588 -19.64 -7.03 -25.07
N VAL A 589 -19.28 -6.47 -23.91
CA VAL A 589 -18.02 -6.75 -23.19
C VAL A 589 -18.32 -7.20 -21.75
N GLU A 590 -17.33 -7.79 -21.09
CA GLU A 590 -17.32 -8.00 -19.63
C GLU A 590 -17.47 -6.67 -18.90
N VAL A 591 -17.98 -6.68 -17.66
CA VAL A 591 -18.13 -5.45 -16.89
C VAL A 591 -16.74 -4.85 -16.64
N PRO A 592 -16.43 -3.65 -17.18
CA PRO A 592 -15.12 -3.03 -17.01
C PRO A 592 -14.73 -2.95 -15.53
N GLY A 593 -13.49 -3.25 -15.17
CA GLY A 593 -12.99 -3.23 -13.79
C GLY A 593 -13.25 -4.50 -12.98
N LEU A 594 -14.31 -5.28 -13.26
CA LEU A 594 -14.61 -6.49 -12.49
C LEU A 594 -13.47 -7.51 -12.61
N GLY A 595 -13.00 -7.77 -13.83
CA GLY A 595 -11.87 -8.68 -14.06
C GLY A 595 -10.61 -8.28 -13.29
N SER A 596 -10.32 -6.98 -13.18
CA SER A 596 -9.17 -6.44 -12.44
C SER A 596 -9.33 -6.56 -10.92
N LEU A 597 -10.54 -6.38 -10.39
CA LEU A 597 -10.83 -6.57 -8.96
C LEU A 597 -10.76 -8.03 -8.55
N VAL A 598 -11.30 -8.94 -9.36
CA VAL A 598 -11.21 -10.39 -9.13
C VAL A 598 -9.76 -10.85 -9.12
N GLU A 599 -8.92 -10.29 -10.00
CA GLU A 599 -7.50 -10.57 -9.97
C GLU A 599 -6.84 -10.12 -8.67
N LEU A 600 -7.06 -8.87 -8.26
CA LEU A 600 -6.49 -8.36 -7.02
C LEU A 600 -6.95 -9.22 -5.83
N ALA A 601 -8.23 -9.60 -5.81
CA ALA A 601 -8.77 -10.50 -4.81
C ALA A 601 -8.09 -11.88 -4.82
N ALA A 602 -7.87 -12.46 -6.01
CA ALA A 602 -7.15 -13.73 -6.18
C ALA A 602 -5.68 -13.66 -5.74
N SER A 603 -5.07 -12.47 -5.75
CA SER A 603 -3.74 -12.23 -5.19
C SER A 603 -3.72 -12.09 -3.65
N GLY A 604 -4.86 -12.28 -2.98
CA GLY A 604 -5.03 -12.14 -1.54
C GLY A 604 -5.13 -10.70 -1.06
N ASN A 605 -5.51 -9.74 -1.91
CA ASN A 605 -5.73 -8.36 -1.48
C ASN A 605 -7.07 -8.26 -0.72
N ALA A 606 -7.00 -7.98 0.59
CA ALA A 606 -8.17 -7.97 1.47
C ALA A 606 -9.25 -6.95 1.05
N GLU A 607 -8.87 -5.75 0.63
CA GLU A 607 -9.84 -4.74 0.18
C GLU A 607 -10.49 -5.15 -1.14
N ALA A 608 -9.73 -5.71 -2.08
CA ALA A 608 -10.28 -6.24 -3.32
C ALA A 608 -11.24 -7.42 -3.07
N LEU A 609 -10.92 -8.31 -2.12
CA LEU A 609 -11.81 -9.39 -1.69
C LEU A 609 -13.12 -8.83 -1.14
N SER A 610 -13.05 -7.84 -0.25
CA SER A 610 -14.23 -7.14 0.26
C SER A 610 -15.04 -6.50 -0.87
N ARG A 611 -14.39 -5.86 -1.85
CA ARG A 611 -15.05 -5.29 -3.05
C ARG A 611 -15.75 -6.35 -3.89
N VAL A 612 -15.10 -7.49 -4.13
CA VAL A 612 -15.69 -8.59 -4.90
C VAL A 612 -16.93 -9.16 -4.18
N VAL A 613 -16.89 -9.26 -2.85
CA VAL A 613 -18.05 -9.67 -2.03
C VAL A 613 -19.20 -8.64 -2.12
N GLU A 614 -18.91 -7.35 -2.00
CA GLU A 614 -19.91 -6.28 -2.21
C GLU A 614 -20.54 -6.33 -3.62
N LEU A 615 -19.72 -6.60 -4.64
CA LEU A 615 -20.18 -6.70 -6.03
C LEU A 615 -21.10 -7.91 -6.26
N ALA A 616 -20.90 -9.01 -5.54
CA ALA A 616 -21.81 -10.16 -5.58
C ALA A 616 -23.22 -9.77 -5.08
N GLY A 617 -23.30 -8.95 -4.02
CA GLY A 617 -24.58 -8.41 -3.53
C GLY A 617 -25.23 -7.42 -4.51
N ALA A 618 -24.42 -6.69 -5.28
CA ALA A 618 -24.87 -5.71 -6.27
C ALA A 618 -25.22 -6.32 -7.65
N SER A 619 -24.71 -7.52 -7.97
CA SER A 619 -25.03 -8.24 -9.22
C SER A 619 -26.41 -8.88 -9.21
N SER A 620 -27.02 -9.05 -8.03
CA SER A 620 -28.31 -9.72 -7.85
C SER A 620 -29.39 -9.18 -8.81
N GLY A 621 -30.10 -10.10 -9.48
CA GLY A 621 -31.18 -9.78 -10.42
C GLY A 621 -30.72 -9.48 -11.85
N ASP A 622 -29.42 -9.56 -12.14
CA ASP A 622 -28.85 -9.44 -13.48
C ASP A 622 -28.09 -10.72 -13.82
N ALA A 623 -28.71 -11.60 -14.63
CA ALA A 623 -28.18 -12.94 -14.91
C ALA A 623 -26.78 -12.93 -15.56
N LEU A 624 -26.46 -11.91 -16.38
CA LEU A 624 -25.14 -11.79 -16.98
C LEU A 624 -24.09 -11.45 -15.92
N ALA A 625 -24.39 -10.48 -15.06
CA ALA A 625 -23.51 -10.08 -13.96
C ALA A 625 -23.34 -11.20 -12.91
N GLU A 626 -24.40 -11.92 -12.57
CA GLU A 626 -24.34 -13.08 -11.67
C GLU A 626 -23.44 -14.20 -12.23
N ASN A 627 -23.50 -14.46 -13.54
CA ASN A 627 -22.63 -15.44 -14.18
C ASN A 627 -21.16 -15.01 -14.14
N GLU A 628 -20.86 -13.75 -14.50
CA GLU A 628 -19.49 -13.21 -14.46
C GLU A 628 -18.92 -13.23 -13.03
N MET A 629 -19.74 -12.86 -12.04
CA MET A 629 -19.37 -12.95 -10.63
C MET A 629 -19.16 -14.40 -10.15
N THR A 630 -19.97 -15.36 -10.63
CA THR A 630 -19.83 -16.78 -10.30
C THR A 630 -18.46 -17.31 -10.75
N GLU A 631 -18.07 -17.01 -11.99
CA GLU A 631 -16.75 -17.38 -12.52
C GLU A 631 -15.61 -16.71 -11.75
N GLY A 632 -15.75 -15.40 -11.48
CA GLY A 632 -14.77 -14.62 -10.74
C GLY A 632 -14.56 -15.13 -9.31
N LEU A 633 -15.65 -15.37 -8.57
CA LEU A 633 -15.61 -15.92 -7.21
C LEU A 633 -15.04 -17.34 -7.19
N GLY A 634 -15.37 -18.17 -8.18
CA GLY A 634 -14.74 -19.49 -8.32
C GLY A 634 -13.22 -19.40 -8.48
N ALA A 635 -12.74 -18.46 -9.29
CA ALA A 635 -11.31 -18.22 -9.46
C ALA A 635 -10.63 -17.75 -8.15
N VAL A 636 -11.26 -16.83 -7.41
CA VAL A 636 -10.78 -16.38 -6.09
C VAL A 636 -10.75 -17.55 -5.11
N ALA A 637 -11.83 -18.33 -5.02
CA ALA A 637 -11.94 -19.48 -4.13
C ALA A 637 -10.90 -20.58 -4.43
N ARG A 638 -10.43 -20.70 -5.68
CA ARG A 638 -9.36 -21.63 -6.06
C ARG A 638 -7.98 -21.10 -5.68
N THR A 639 -7.80 -19.79 -5.74
CA THR A 639 -6.48 -19.13 -5.72
C THR A 639 -6.12 -18.56 -4.35
N ALA A 640 -7.07 -17.89 -3.69
CA ALA A 640 -6.96 -17.28 -2.36
C ALA A 640 -8.10 -17.75 -1.43
N PRO A 641 -8.22 -19.07 -1.19
CA PRO A 641 -9.34 -19.62 -0.43
C PRO A 641 -9.36 -19.19 1.04
N GLU A 642 -8.21 -19.01 1.67
CA GLU A 642 -8.11 -18.67 3.09
C GLU A 642 -8.56 -17.22 3.32
N GLU A 643 -8.11 -16.31 2.46
CA GLU A 643 -8.45 -14.89 2.49
C GLU A 643 -9.92 -14.65 2.14
N LEU A 644 -10.50 -15.46 1.23
CA LEU A 644 -11.94 -15.39 0.94
C LEU A 644 -12.80 -15.76 2.14
N VAL A 645 -12.41 -16.75 2.96
CA VAL A 645 -13.12 -17.08 4.20
C VAL A 645 -13.11 -15.89 5.17
N LEU A 646 -11.96 -15.22 5.31
CA LEU A 646 -11.85 -14.03 6.16
C LEU A 646 -12.70 -12.87 5.64
N ALA A 647 -12.72 -12.62 4.33
CA ALA A 647 -13.54 -11.58 3.73
C ALA A 647 -15.05 -11.83 3.92
N LEU A 648 -15.50 -13.09 3.81
CA LEU A 648 -16.90 -13.45 4.09
C LEU A 648 -17.29 -13.22 5.54
N ARG A 649 -16.37 -13.41 6.49
CA ARG A 649 -16.61 -13.19 7.93
C ARG A 649 -16.94 -11.73 8.24
N THR A 650 -16.27 -10.79 7.57
CA THR A 650 -16.43 -9.35 7.80
C THR A 650 -17.50 -8.71 6.91
N ALA A 651 -18.02 -9.45 5.92
CA ALA A 651 -19.06 -8.97 5.00
C ALA A 651 -20.42 -8.80 5.69
N THR A 652 -21.29 -7.96 5.10
CA THR A 652 -22.70 -7.88 5.50
C THR A 652 -23.41 -9.19 5.22
N ASP A 653 -24.50 -9.49 5.95
CA ASP A 653 -25.25 -10.74 5.73
C ASP A 653 -25.78 -10.82 4.29
N ARG A 654 -26.27 -9.70 3.73
CA ARG A 654 -26.73 -9.62 2.34
C ARG A 654 -25.63 -10.03 1.35
N ASP A 655 -24.44 -9.43 1.46
CA ASP A 655 -23.36 -9.66 0.51
C ASP A 655 -22.77 -11.07 0.70
N ARG A 656 -22.70 -11.56 1.94
CA ARG A 656 -22.28 -12.92 2.27
C ARG A 656 -23.24 -13.95 1.68
N ASP A 657 -24.55 -13.76 1.83
CA ASP A 657 -25.57 -14.67 1.29
C ASP A 657 -25.53 -14.70 -0.24
N ALA A 658 -25.46 -13.55 -0.89
CA ALA A 658 -25.30 -13.47 -2.35
C ALA A 658 -24.01 -14.19 -2.80
N THR A 659 -22.89 -13.96 -2.10
CA THR A 659 -21.61 -14.59 -2.45
C THR A 659 -21.64 -16.11 -2.28
N THR A 660 -22.23 -16.64 -1.20
CA THR A 660 -22.34 -18.10 -0.99
C THR A 660 -23.22 -18.76 -2.05
N GLN A 661 -24.31 -18.12 -2.46
CA GLN A 661 -25.15 -18.61 -3.56
C GLN A 661 -24.40 -18.67 -4.89
N LEU A 662 -23.59 -17.66 -5.23
CA LEU A 662 -22.79 -17.68 -6.46
C LEU A 662 -21.66 -18.72 -6.37
N LEU A 663 -20.98 -18.84 -5.23
CA LEU A 663 -19.95 -19.87 -5.01
C LEU A 663 -20.51 -21.29 -5.14
N SER A 664 -21.66 -21.58 -4.54
CA SER A 664 -22.29 -22.90 -4.64
C SER A 664 -22.69 -23.24 -6.08
N ARG A 665 -23.25 -22.29 -6.84
CA ARG A 665 -23.48 -22.44 -8.29
C ARG A 665 -22.18 -22.77 -9.03
N GLY A 666 -21.11 -22.03 -8.76
CA GLY A 666 -19.79 -22.24 -9.38
C GLY A 666 -19.20 -23.62 -9.06
N PHE A 667 -19.30 -24.09 -7.81
CA PHE A 667 -18.84 -25.43 -7.43
C PHE A 667 -19.60 -26.55 -8.15
N VAL A 668 -20.91 -26.39 -8.37
CA VAL A 668 -21.70 -27.36 -9.14
C VAL A 668 -21.31 -27.33 -10.62
N GLN A 669 -21.14 -26.15 -11.21
CA GLN A 669 -20.76 -25.99 -12.62
C GLN A 669 -19.38 -26.59 -12.93
N ALA A 670 -18.42 -26.42 -12.02
CA ALA A 670 -17.06 -26.94 -12.19
C ALA A 670 -16.96 -28.47 -12.05
N ALA A 671 -17.95 -29.12 -11.43
CA ALA A 671 -17.96 -30.56 -11.14
C ALA A 671 -16.70 -31.08 -10.40
N GLU A 672 -15.99 -30.21 -9.68
CA GLU A 672 -14.78 -30.56 -8.93
C GLU A 672 -15.15 -31.19 -7.58
N SER A 673 -14.79 -32.47 -7.38
CA SER A 673 -15.04 -33.17 -6.10
C SER A 673 -14.12 -32.70 -4.97
N GLU A 674 -12.95 -32.13 -5.27
CA GLU A 674 -11.94 -31.70 -4.29
C GLU A 674 -11.47 -30.24 -4.50
N HIS A 675 -12.41 -29.29 -4.53
CA HIS A 675 -12.07 -27.88 -4.68
C HIS A 675 -11.23 -27.33 -3.50
N PRO A 676 -10.14 -26.55 -3.71
CA PRO A 676 -9.23 -26.08 -2.65
C PRO A 676 -9.91 -25.34 -1.50
N PHE A 677 -10.99 -24.61 -1.80
CA PHE A 677 -11.79 -23.89 -0.82
C PHE A 677 -12.28 -24.78 0.34
N TRP A 678 -12.72 -26.02 0.05
CA TRP A 678 -13.16 -26.95 1.09
C TRP A 678 -12.04 -27.40 2.03
N LYS A 679 -10.80 -27.46 1.53
CA LYS A 679 -9.63 -27.77 2.36
C LYS A 679 -9.30 -26.60 3.30
N SER A 680 -9.30 -25.38 2.78
CA SER A 680 -9.08 -24.17 3.58
C SER A 680 -10.17 -23.96 4.62
N LEU A 681 -11.43 -24.21 4.27
CA LEU A 681 -12.55 -24.13 5.22
C LEU A 681 -12.37 -25.13 6.37
N ARG A 682 -11.97 -26.37 6.06
CA ARG A 682 -11.62 -27.40 7.06
C ARG A 682 -10.44 -26.99 7.96
N LYS A 683 -9.41 -26.36 7.39
CA LYS A 683 -8.29 -25.79 8.16
C LYS A 683 -8.80 -24.72 9.13
N SER A 684 -9.65 -23.79 8.67
CA SER A 684 -10.21 -22.72 9.50
C SER A 684 -11.13 -23.22 10.62
N MET A 685 -11.80 -24.37 10.45
CA MET A 685 -12.56 -25.01 11.53
C MET A 685 -11.68 -25.48 12.70
N GLY A 686 -10.40 -25.73 12.45
CA GLY A 686 -9.39 -26.06 13.46
C GLY A 686 -8.52 -24.87 13.90
N ALA A 687 -8.89 -23.64 13.53
CA ALA A 687 -8.15 -22.44 13.91
C ALA A 687 -8.19 -22.21 15.43
N SER A 688 -7.12 -21.61 15.96
CA SER A 688 -7.02 -21.25 17.38
C SER A 688 -8.00 -20.15 17.80
N ASP A 689 -8.45 -19.30 16.86
CA ASP A 689 -9.51 -18.32 17.09
C ASP A 689 -10.89 -19.02 17.11
N PRO A 690 -11.57 -19.10 18.27
CA PRO A 690 -12.87 -19.77 18.36
C PRO A 690 -13.93 -19.14 17.46
N LYS A 691 -13.89 -17.81 17.27
CA LYS A 691 -14.86 -17.10 16.42
C LYS A 691 -14.67 -17.45 14.95
N LEU A 692 -13.42 -17.60 14.51
CA LEU A 692 -13.11 -18.05 13.15
C LEU A 692 -13.57 -19.51 12.95
N ALA A 693 -13.30 -20.38 13.93
CA ALA A 693 -13.68 -21.78 13.86
C ALA A 693 -15.21 -21.97 13.81
N ASP A 694 -15.95 -21.22 14.63
CA ASP A 694 -17.43 -21.23 14.63
C ASP A 694 -18.00 -20.71 13.32
N PHE A 695 -17.47 -19.57 12.82
CA PHE A 695 -17.87 -19.02 11.53
C PHE A 695 -17.61 -20.01 10.38
N ALA A 696 -16.43 -20.64 10.35
CA ALA A 696 -16.06 -21.62 9.33
C ALA A 696 -17.01 -22.83 9.34
N ARG A 697 -17.40 -23.33 10.52
CA ARG A 697 -18.39 -24.42 10.67
C ARG A 697 -19.76 -24.01 10.13
N SER A 698 -20.22 -22.80 10.45
CA SER A 698 -21.49 -22.28 9.92
C SER A 698 -21.45 -22.12 8.40
N LEU A 699 -20.36 -21.59 7.86
CA LEU A 699 -20.18 -21.37 6.43
C LEU A 699 -20.14 -22.69 5.64
N GLU A 700 -19.48 -23.71 6.19
CA GLU A 700 -19.47 -25.07 5.62
C GLU A 700 -20.89 -25.63 5.52
N GLY A 701 -21.66 -25.59 6.60
CA GLY A 701 -23.03 -26.10 6.61
C GLY A 701 -23.95 -25.40 5.60
N THR A 702 -23.81 -24.08 5.45
CA THR A 702 -24.56 -23.29 4.45
C THR A 702 -24.18 -23.68 3.02
N LEU A 703 -22.87 -23.71 2.70
CA LEU A 703 -22.41 -24.03 1.34
C LEU A 703 -22.74 -25.49 0.96
N SER A 704 -22.55 -26.44 1.87
CA SER A 704 -22.89 -27.85 1.65
C SER A 704 -24.38 -28.03 1.36
N ARG A 705 -25.26 -27.32 2.07
CA ARG A 705 -26.70 -27.30 1.80
C ARG A 705 -27.02 -26.72 0.43
N GLN A 706 -26.49 -25.53 0.13
CA GLN A 706 -26.73 -24.86 -1.16
C GLN A 706 -26.21 -25.67 -2.36
N VAL A 707 -25.04 -26.33 -2.23
CA VAL A 707 -24.49 -27.21 -3.27
C VAL A 707 -25.38 -28.44 -3.46
N ALA A 708 -25.91 -29.03 -2.39
CA ALA A 708 -26.85 -30.14 -2.48
C ALA A 708 -28.18 -29.71 -3.16
N GLU A 709 -28.73 -28.57 -2.79
CA GLU A 709 -29.92 -27.97 -3.42
C GLU A 709 -29.70 -27.67 -4.90
N ALA A 710 -28.55 -27.11 -5.26
CA ALA A 710 -28.20 -26.80 -6.65
C ALA A 710 -27.94 -28.05 -7.51
N LYS A 711 -27.55 -29.18 -6.90
CA LYS A 711 -27.43 -30.49 -7.57
C LYS A 711 -28.75 -31.24 -7.71
N ALA A 712 -29.79 -30.86 -6.96
CA ALA A 712 -31.08 -31.53 -7.01
C ALA A 712 -31.73 -31.36 -8.40
N PRO A 713 -32.34 -32.41 -8.98
CA PRO A 713 -33.01 -32.30 -10.26
C PRO A 713 -34.16 -31.29 -10.17
N LYS A 714 -34.15 -30.28 -11.06
CA LYS A 714 -35.26 -29.31 -11.13
C LYS A 714 -36.55 -30.08 -11.49
N PRO A 715 -37.67 -29.88 -10.78
CA PRO A 715 -38.94 -30.50 -11.14
C PRO A 715 -39.33 -30.04 -12.56
N THR A 716 -39.52 -30.99 -13.46
CA THR A 716 -40.10 -30.73 -14.78
C THR A 716 -41.51 -30.20 -14.57
N THR A 717 -41.72 -28.90 -14.78
CA THR A 717 -43.05 -28.34 -15.01
C THR A 717 -43.62 -28.95 -16.28
N SER A 718 -44.37 -30.03 -16.11
CA SER A 718 -45.33 -30.51 -17.09
C SER A 718 -46.34 -29.38 -17.34
N LEU A 719 -46.29 -28.80 -18.53
CA LEU A 719 -47.39 -27.98 -19.04
C LEU A 719 -48.62 -28.89 -19.15
N ALA A 720 -49.54 -28.76 -18.20
CA ALA A 720 -50.87 -29.32 -18.31
C ALA A 720 -51.53 -28.79 -19.59
N GLN A 721 -51.77 -29.68 -20.55
CA GLN A 721 -52.65 -29.41 -21.68
C GLN A 721 -54.07 -29.08 -21.15
N PRO A 722 -54.73 -28.03 -21.64
CA PRO A 722 -56.12 -27.78 -21.26
C PRO A 722 -57.04 -28.79 -21.96
N LEU A 723 -57.88 -29.44 -21.14
CA LEU A 723 -59.00 -30.27 -21.59
C LEU A 723 -59.98 -29.43 -22.43
N ALA A 724 -60.25 -29.86 -23.66
CA ALA A 724 -61.29 -29.29 -24.51
C ALA A 724 -62.69 -29.73 -24.02
N PRO A 725 -63.73 -28.86 -24.12
CA PRO A 725 -65.09 -29.24 -23.75
C PRO A 725 -65.78 -30.03 -24.87
N THR A 726 -66.45 -31.11 -24.47
CA THR A 726 -67.33 -31.95 -25.28
C THR A 726 -68.65 -31.25 -25.60
N VAL A 727 -69.06 -31.26 -26.87
CA VAL A 727 -70.45 -31.02 -27.32
C VAL A 727 -70.94 -32.24 -28.10
N VAL A 728 -72.20 -32.57 -27.86
CA VAL A 728 -72.91 -33.82 -28.17
C VAL A 728 -73.36 -33.92 -29.64
N ALA A 729 -73.41 -35.17 -30.12
CA ALA A 729 -73.81 -35.78 -31.41
C ALA A 729 -75.27 -35.47 -31.88
N PRO A 730 -75.87 -36.03 -32.99
CA PRO A 730 -75.47 -37.22 -33.77
C PRO A 730 -75.75 -37.22 -35.31
N GLY A 731 -75.19 -38.22 -36.01
CA GLY A 731 -75.49 -38.53 -37.41
C GLY A 731 -75.08 -39.95 -37.83
N ALA A 732 -76.07 -40.74 -38.21
CA ALA A 732 -76.11 -42.19 -38.48
C ALA A 732 -75.08 -42.82 -39.45
N SER A 733 -74.46 -43.90 -38.97
CA SER A 733 -74.22 -45.24 -39.56
C SER A 733 -73.88 -45.49 -41.06
N LYS A 734 -72.66 -46.09 -41.24
CA LYS A 734 -72.30 -47.35 -41.98
C LYS A 734 -72.35 -47.38 -43.53
N PRO A 735 -71.72 -48.37 -44.24
CA PRO A 735 -70.59 -49.28 -43.90
C PRO A 735 -69.59 -49.61 -45.06
N THR A 736 -68.47 -50.32 -44.75
CA THR A 736 -67.72 -51.36 -45.55
C THR A 736 -67.14 -51.00 -46.95
N THR A 737 -65.96 -51.42 -47.45
CA THR A 737 -65.06 -52.60 -47.25
C THR A 737 -63.74 -52.39 -48.05
N ALA A 738 -62.61 -52.95 -47.54
CA ALA A 738 -61.46 -53.66 -48.17
C ALA A 738 -60.82 -53.14 -49.51
N GLU A 739 -59.54 -53.28 -49.88
CA GLU A 739 -58.39 -54.20 -49.66
C GLU A 739 -57.10 -53.39 -49.95
N SER A 740 -55.97 -53.55 -49.25
CA SER A 740 -54.89 -54.57 -49.34
C SER A 740 -53.88 -54.45 -50.52
N ARG A 741 -52.60 -54.20 -50.12
CA ARG A 741 -51.28 -54.62 -50.68
C ARG A 741 -50.76 -54.06 -52.00
N PRO A 742 -49.45 -54.24 -52.34
CA PRO A 742 -48.29 -54.84 -51.62
C PRO A 742 -47.16 -53.79 -51.36
N GLY A 743 -46.06 -54.00 -50.65
CA GLY A 743 -45.27 -55.16 -50.23
C GLY A 743 -43.78 -54.78 -50.45
N GLY A 744 -43.11 -54.38 -49.37
CA GLY A 744 -41.76 -53.81 -49.32
C GLY A 744 -41.60 -52.95 -48.09
#